data_AF-A0AAD1EIV5-F1
#
_entry.id   AF-A0AAD1EIV5-F1
#
_cell.length_a   1.000
_cell.length_b   1.000
_cell.length_c   1.000
_cell.angle_alpha   90.00
_cell.angle_beta   90.00
_cell.angle_gamma   90.00
#
_symmetry.space_group_name_H-M   'P 1'
#
loop_
_entity.id
_entity.type
_entity.pdbx_description
1 polymer ?
#
loop_
_entity_poly.entity_id
_entity_poly.type
_entity_poly.pdbx_seq_one_letter_code
_entity_poly.pdbx_strand_id
1 'polypeptide(L)'
;MERSLFRYVWQKSRREQIIVLLVILVSIPFNWLSFDVPKRIVNDAIQGGAFKDGKTTATVFDWALHLPEFLGGGSFQISEGFKVGQLGLLLTLSFYFLVLVLINGGFKYVVNLQKGVLGERMLRRMRYDLFSQLMRFRPEDIRSVKPAEAASMIKDEVEPIGGFVGDAFIQPAFLLSQALTALAFIMMQSVWLGSIALVIVLMQAVIIPILRKEQLRLGRERQIVSRQLAGRIGEIVDAGPTIQGNGATSYIQSDIAGRLGTLFDIRYALYKRKFAVKFLNNLLAQVTPFFFYAIGGFFALQGRLDIGQLVAVIAAYRDLPPPIKELIDWEQQRNDVTIKYEQVIAQFSPTEVVTLEEKGEIARLPSRGEIRLDKVEMVDNRGQPLLAPLSLTLHRPGAVALIGGAGGGRDTLGRILGRQTMSYAGRVMIDKEPLSAISVERASHFIGYAGPEVEIINGSLRDNILLPLKRRRPVVKPDKAVDQEEHRRFIEALRAGNTPLPFAADWNDYEGVGLDGEEALEQRVLSILETLGCADEIYELGLDAKVIAPLPEGAAERIIEAREVVAAELTKTKLAGLIETFDLERYNANATIAENLVFGAMRNGRQPADFLLEDPYARSVLQAEALDEPLAEIGGRIASTLVEIFAGLPQGHVLFERYAFGGEVDLEKLGELAEALRRHDRRSPLDPTVQRELVALALGYVEPKHRLNLLDIALRRRVLRARHSFKTYLPGEKADEVEFYDPADVIHGASVRDNLLFGRIGFGVPDAGRKVAEIARAALSRAGLDAAAYRLGLNTDVGLRGRLLPLRLRLMVPLAQALIKQPDILVLDLDAFAITCADPRGLIRRIGSYCNDKTVFLLLTDQGLAADIPEKIIFNGAVARVSNKGGSVDEADEQDEMLPPNGAVPIEART
;
A
#
# COMPACT_ATOMS: atom_id res chain seq x y z
N MET A 1 -11.22 6.34 -20.58
CA MET A 1 -9.82 6.44 -21.06
C MET A 1 -9.76 6.22 -22.57
N GLU A 2 -8.67 6.58 -23.23
CA GLU A 2 -8.47 6.27 -24.66
C GLU A 2 -8.48 4.76 -24.90
N ARG A 3 -9.12 4.29 -25.97
CA ARG A 3 -9.22 2.85 -26.27
C ARG A 3 -7.98 2.30 -26.99
N SER A 4 -7.22 3.16 -27.65
CA SER A 4 -6.03 2.78 -28.40
C SER A 4 -4.76 3.15 -27.65
N LEU A 5 -3.91 2.16 -27.40
CA LEU A 5 -2.59 2.34 -26.78
C LEU A 5 -1.73 3.38 -27.50
N PHE A 6 -1.62 3.30 -28.84
CA PHE A 6 -0.78 4.23 -29.60
C PHE A 6 -1.28 5.67 -29.55
N ARG A 7 -2.61 5.87 -29.57
CA ARG A 7 -3.20 7.21 -29.41
C ARG A 7 -2.91 7.76 -28.02
N TYR A 8 -3.07 6.94 -26.98
CA TYR A 8 -2.73 7.29 -25.61
C TYR A 8 -1.25 7.69 -25.47
N VAL A 9 -0.35 6.87 -25.99
CA VAL A 9 1.10 7.11 -26.01
C VAL A 9 1.41 8.45 -26.68
N TRP A 10 0.91 8.66 -27.90
CA TRP A 10 1.21 9.87 -28.67
C TRP A 10 0.65 11.13 -28.00
N GLN A 11 -0.61 11.11 -27.56
CA GLN A 11 -1.26 12.26 -26.94
C GLN A 11 -0.53 12.72 -25.67
N LYS A 12 0.00 11.78 -24.88
CA LYS A 12 0.64 12.07 -23.59
C LYS A 12 2.17 12.26 -23.65
N SER A 13 2.85 11.79 -24.70
CA SER A 13 4.32 11.81 -24.78
C SER A 13 4.94 12.38 -26.07
N ARG A 14 4.14 12.90 -27.03
CA ARG A 14 4.65 13.40 -28.34
C ARG A 14 5.89 14.28 -28.27
N ARG A 15 5.98 15.20 -27.30
CA ARG A 15 7.11 16.15 -27.19
C ARG A 15 8.44 15.43 -26.94
N GLU A 16 8.44 14.48 -26.02
CA GLU A 16 9.63 13.70 -25.66
C GLU A 16 10.01 12.76 -26.80
N GLN A 17 9.03 12.10 -27.43
CA GLN A 17 9.28 11.21 -28.57
C GLN A 17 9.91 11.95 -29.75
N ILE A 18 9.42 13.15 -30.09
CA ILE A 18 9.99 13.96 -31.18
C ILE A 18 11.46 14.31 -30.89
N ILE A 19 11.80 14.67 -29.64
CA ILE A 19 13.18 14.96 -29.26
C ILE A 19 14.08 13.74 -29.49
N VAL A 20 13.65 12.54 -29.07
CA VAL A 20 14.47 11.33 -29.28
C VAL A 20 14.59 10.97 -30.76
N LEU A 21 13.52 11.13 -31.54
CA LEU A 21 13.56 10.91 -32.99
C LEU A 21 14.55 11.85 -33.70
N LEU A 22 14.67 13.11 -33.24
CA LEU A 22 15.68 14.04 -33.74
C LEU A 22 17.11 13.57 -33.39
N VAL A 23 17.33 13.05 -32.19
CA VAL A 23 18.63 12.46 -31.80
C VAL A 23 18.98 11.27 -32.69
N ILE A 24 18.01 10.41 -33.02
CA ILE A 24 18.21 9.30 -33.95
C ILE A 24 18.62 9.81 -35.34
N LEU A 25 17.94 10.84 -35.87
CA LEU A 25 18.29 11.44 -37.16
C LEU A 25 19.72 11.98 -37.18
N VAL A 26 20.15 12.65 -36.11
CA VAL A 26 21.52 13.18 -35.96
C VAL A 26 22.56 12.06 -35.89
N SER A 27 22.20 10.85 -35.44
CA SER A 27 23.12 9.71 -35.35
C SER A 27 23.45 9.05 -36.70
N ILE A 28 22.59 9.21 -37.72
CA ILE A 28 22.71 8.51 -39.02
C ILE A 28 24.06 8.77 -39.72
N PRO A 29 24.56 10.02 -39.84
CA PRO A 29 25.85 10.30 -40.49
C PRO A 29 27.04 9.68 -39.75
N PHE A 30 27.02 9.64 -38.42
CA PHE A 30 28.09 9.03 -37.63
C PHE A 30 28.10 7.51 -37.77
N ASN A 31 26.93 6.89 -37.87
CA ASN A 31 26.80 5.46 -38.16
C ASN A 31 27.35 5.15 -39.56
N TRP A 32 27.02 5.96 -40.56
CA TRP A 32 27.57 5.84 -41.90
C TRP A 32 29.09 5.94 -41.93
N LEU A 33 29.66 6.97 -41.31
CA LEU A 33 31.11 7.18 -41.24
C LEU A 33 31.82 5.99 -40.57
N SER A 34 31.20 5.39 -39.55
CA SER A 34 31.75 4.21 -38.87
C SER A 34 31.91 3.00 -39.79
N PHE A 35 31.14 2.88 -40.87
CA PHE A 35 31.31 1.82 -41.86
C PHE A 35 32.38 2.14 -42.91
N ASP A 36 32.62 3.41 -43.23
CA ASP A 36 33.61 3.83 -44.24
C ASP A 36 35.05 3.77 -43.73
N VAL A 37 35.30 4.06 -42.45
CA VAL A 37 36.67 4.14 -41.91
C VAL A 37 37.43 2.81 -41.99
N PRO A 38 36.85 1.63 -41.65
CA PRO A 38 37.53 0.34 -41.82
C PRO A 38 38.01 0.09 -43.25
N LYS A 39 37.24 0.52 -44.26
CA LYS A 39 37.66 0.45 -45.66
C LYS A 39 38.91 1.28 -45.92
N ARG A 40 38.94 2.54 -45.46
CA ARG A 40 40.12 3.41 -45.60
C ARG A 40 41.35 2.87 -44.88
N ILE A 41 41.15 2.28 -43.70
CA ILE A 41 42.24 1.60 -42.96
C ILE A 41 42.85 0.49 -43.83
N VAL A 42 42.02 -0.36 -44.43
CA VAL A 42 42.51 -1.49 -45.25
C VAL A 42 43.15 -1.00 -46.55
N ASN A 43 42.48 -0.14 -47.30
CA ASN A 43 42.91 0.29 -48.63
C ASN A 43 44.10 1.27 -48.58
N ASP A 44 44.01 2.30 -47.73
CA ASP A 44 44.93 3.42 -47.78
C ASP A 44 46.14 3.20 -46.87
N ALA A 45 45.94 2.60 -45.69
CA ALA A 45 47.00 2.39 -44.70
C ALA A 45 47.66 1.00 -44.80
N ILE A 46 46.88 -0.09 -44.86
CA ILE A 46 47.43 -1.46 -44.87
C ILE A 46 47.96 -1.84 -46.25
N GLN A 47 47.17 -1.66 -47.30
CA GLN A 47 47.59 -1.95 -48.68
C GLN A 47 48.45 -0.84 -49.30
N GLY A 48 48.58 0.30 -48.61
CA GLY A 48 49.41 1.42 -49.05
C GLY A 48 48.85 2.16 -50.26
N GLY A 49 47.55 2.11 -50.51
CA GLY A 49 46.91 2.82 -51.63
C GLY A 49 47.22 4.32 -51.66
N ALA A 50 47.32 4.96 -50.49
CA ALA A 50 47.66 6.38 -50.36
C ALA A 50 49.16 6.70 -50.59
N PHE A 51 50.01 5.68 -50.72
CA PHE A 51 51.47 5.79 -50.90
C PHE A 51 51.94 5.27 -52.27
N LYS A 52 51.01 4.97 -53.19
CA LYS A 52 51.32 4.62 -54.59
C LYS A 52 51.93 5.82 -55.33
N ASP A 53 52.65 5.54 -56.43
CA ASP A 53 53.30 6.54 -57.30
C ASP A 53 54.39 7.41 -56.65
N GLY A 54 55.11 6.87 -55.65
CA GLY A 54 56.28 7.54 -55.05
C GLY A 54 55.96 8.56 -53.95
N LYS A 55 54.72 8.61 -53.45
CA LYS A 55 54.32 9.48 -52.34
C LYS A 55 54.73 8.87 -50.99
N THR A 56 55.54 9.60 -50.20
CA THR A 56 55.98 9.17 -48.85
C THR A 56 55.05 9.64 -47.73
N THR A 57 54.12 10.54 -48.02
CA THR A 57 53.16 11.11 -47.05
C THR A 57 51.76 11.13 -47.61
N ALA A 58 50.77 10.75 -46.81
CA ALA A 58 49.35 10.85 -47.13
C ALA A 58 48.69 11.99 -46.31
N THR A 59 47.72 12.68 -46.88
CA THR A 59 46.94 13.73 -46.20
C THR A 59 45.77 13.11 -45.44
N VAL A 60 45.65 13.45 -44.16
CA VAL A 60 44.53 13.04 -43.30
C VAL A 60 43.66 14.25 -42.97
N PHE A 61 42.35 14.03 -42.92
CA PHE A 61 41.32 15.08 -42.80
C PHE A 61 41.30 16.10 -43.96
N ASP A 62 41.63 15.65 -45.18
CA ASP A 62 41.18 16.31 -46.40
C ASP A 62 39.65 16.17 -46.49
N TRP A 63 38.94 17.18 -46.00
CA TRP A 63 37.49 17.28 -46.17
C TRP A 63 37.23 17.92 -47.54
N ALA A 64 37.36 17.10 -48.59
CA ALA A 64 36.90 17.44 -49.93
C ALA A 64 35.46 16.94 -50.12
N LEU A 65 34.51 17.87 -50.24
CA LEU A 65 33.13 17.54 -50.60
C LEU A 65 33.08 17.36 -52.12
N HIS A 66 33.16 16.11 -52.59
CA HIS A 66 33.01 15.79 -54.00
C HIS A 66 31.53 15.74 -54.39
N LEU A 67 31.07 16.71 -55.17
CA LEU A 67 29.74 16.70 -55.75
C LEU A 67 29.59 15.53 -56.75
N PRO A 68 28.44 14.84 -56.79
CA PRO A 68 28.17 13.80 -57.79
C PRO A 68 28.37 14.35 -59.22
N GLU A 69 28.78 13.50 -60.17
CA GLU A 69 29.01 13.92 -61.58
C GLU A 69 27.79 14.61 -62.21
N PHE A 70 26.58 14.23 -61.80
CA PHE A 70 25.31 14.87 -62.20
C PHE A 70 25.15 16.33 -61.73
N LEU A 71 25.86 16.75 -60.68
CA LEU A 71 25.84 18.09 -60.09
C LEU A 71 27.13 18.90 -60.38
N GLY A 72 27.87 18.53 -61.43
CA GLY A 72 28.99 19.32 -61.95
C GLY A 72 30.36 19.00 -61.36
N GLY A 73 30.51 17.91 -60.59
CA GLY A 73 31.82 17.32 -60.25
C GLY A 73 32.79 18.20 -59.46
N GLY A 74 32.34 19.31 -58.88
CA GLY A 74 33.19 20.21 -58.10
C GLY A 74 33.59 19.61 -56.74
N SER A 75 34.86 19.79 -56.36
CA SER A 75 35.37 19.46 -55.03
C SER A 75 35.65 20.72 -54.23
N PHE A 76 34.90 20.96 -53.16
CA PHE A 76 35.19 22.03 -52.20
C PHE A 76 36.09 21.49 -51.08
N GLN A 77 37.33 21.96 -51.01
CA GLN A 77 38.29 21.62 -49.94
C GLN A 77 38.08 22.56 -48.75
N ILE A 78 37.64 21.99 -47.62
CA ILE A 78 37.32 22.73 -46.38
C ILE A 78 38.54 22.78 -45.43
N SER A 79 39.53 21.90 -45.59
CA SER A 79 40.76 21.85 -44.78
C SER A 79 41.92 21.24 -45.56
N GLU A 80 43.13 21.81 -45.46
CA GLU A 80 44.36 21.30 -46.13
C GLU A 80 44.95 20.03 -45.49
N GLY A 81 44.42 19.57 -44.35
CA GLY A 81 44.81 18.32 -43.69
C GLY A 81 46.26 18.29 -43.18
N PHE A 82 46.66 17.17 -42.57
CA PHE A 82 48.04 16.94 -42.10
C PHE A 82 48.69 15.79 -42.86
N LYS A 83 49.96 15.97 -43.25
CA LYS A 83 50.77 14.94 -43.92
C LYS A 83 51.33 13.96 -42.90
N VAL A 84 51.01 12.69 -43.04
CA VAL A 84 51.50 11.62 -42.15
C VAL A 84 52.11 10.48 -42.97
N GLY A 85 53.11 9.80 -42.41
CA GLY A 85 53.62 8.54 -42.95
C GLY A 85 52.62 7.39 -42.76
N GLN A 86 52.91 6.21 -43.32
CA GLN A 86 51.98 5.06 -43.34
C GLN A 86 51.53 4.60 -41.94
N LEU A 87 52.46 4.51 -40.97
CA LEU A 87 52.12 4.19 -39.59
C LEU A 87 51.24 5.28 -38.94
N GLY A 88 51.54 6.56 -39.22
CA GLY A 88 50.76 7.69 -38.74
C GLY A 88 49.34 7.70 -39.31
N LEU A 89 49.17 7.38 -40.59
CA LEU A 89 47.86 7.24 -41.24
C LEU A 89 47.05 6.12 -40.59
N LEU A 90 47.66 4.94 -40.40
CA LEU A 90 47.02 3.79 -39.76
C LEU A 90 46.52 4.14 -38.35
N LEU A 91 47.40 4.72 -37.52
CA LEU A 91 47.06 5.10 -36.15
C LEU A 91 45.97 6.18 -36.12
N THR A 92 46.04 7.19 -37.00
CA THR A 92 45.06 8.27 -37.05
C THR A 92 43.68 7.76 -37.48
N LEU A 93 43.60 6.94 -38.52
CA LEU A 93 42.33 6.33 -38.96
C LEU A 93 41.77 5.35 -37.93
N SER A 94 42.63 4.59 -37.25
CA SER A 94 42.22 3.68 -36.18
C SER A 94 41.65 4.44 -34.97
N PHE A 95 42.28 5.56 -34.58
CA PHE A 95 41.79 6.42 -33.51
C PHE A 95 40.50 7.14 -33.94
N TYR A 96 40.40 7.59 -35.19
CA TYR A 96 39.17 8.17 -35.74
C TYR A 96 38.01 7.17 -35.72
N PHE A 97 38.25 5.91 -36.11
CA PHE A 97 37.28 4.84 -35.98
C PHE A 97 36.85 4.64 -34.51
N LEU A 98 37.80 4.60 -33.57
CA LEU A 98 37.49 4.49 -32.15
C LEU A 98 36.61 5.64 -31.65
N VAL A 99 36.91 6.89 -32.04
CA VAL A 99 36.09 8.06 -31.68
C VAL A 99 34.67 7.94 -32.24
N LEU A 100 34.49 7.50 -33.49
CA LEU A 100 33.16 7.27 -34.07
C LEU A 100 32.39 6.17 -33.35
N VAL A 101 33.07 5.09 -32.95
CA VAL A 101 32.46 4.01 -32.14
C VAL A 101 32.00 4.55 -30.79
N LEU A 102 32.79 5.41 -30.14
CA LEU A 102 32.39 6.07 -28.88
C LEU A 102 31.20 7.02 -29.08
N ILE A 103 31.18 7.80 -30.16
CA ILE A 103 30.05 8.70 -30.49
C ILE A 103 28.77 7.90 -30.73
N ASN A 104 28.83 6.83 -31.54
CA ASN A 104 27.69 5.95 -31.80
C ASN A 104 27.22 5.24 -30.52
N GLY A 105 28.16 4.81 -29.68
CA GLY A 105 27.87 4.30 -28.33
C GLY A 105 27.17 5.32 -27.45
N GLY A 106 27.60 6.59 -27.51
CA GLY A 106 26.98 7.72 -26.81
C GLY A 106 25.55 7.99 -27.27
N PHE A 107 25.30 8.04 -28.59
CA PHE A 107 23.94 8.15 -29.13
C PHE A 107 23.05 6.98 -28.68
N LYS A 108 23.58 5.75 -28.75
CA LYS A 108 22.87 4.55 -28.28
C LYS A 108 22.55 4.64 -26.79
N TYR A 109 23.47 5.16 -25.97
CA TYR A 109 23.24 5.37 -24.54
C TYR A 109 22.14 6.41 -24.29
N VAL A 110 22.20 7.58 -24.93
CA VAL A 110 21.22 8.65 -24.77
C VAL A 110 19.81 8.20 -25.21
N VAL A 111 19.70 7.56 -26.37
CA VAL A 111 18.40 7.05 -26.88
C VAL A 111 17.81 6.02 -25.93
N ASN A 112 18.60 5.06 -25.43
CA ASN A 112 18.12 4.04 -24.49
C ASN A 112 17.75 4.62 -23.12
N LEU A 113 18.51 5.59 -22.61
CA LEU A 113 18.21 6.26 -21.36
C LEU A 113 16.91 7.07 -21.45
N GLN A 114 16.75 7.86 -22.52
CA GLN A 114 15.53 8.65 -22.74
C GLN A 114 14.30 7.75 -22.94
N LYS A 115 14.45 6.64 -23.68
CA LYS A 115 13.44 5.58 -23.80
C LYS A 115 13.01 5.04 -22.43
N GLY A 116 13.97 4.71 -21.56
CA GLY A 116 13.69 4.19 -20.22
C GLY A 116 12.97 5.21 -19.31
N VAL A 117 13.46 6.45 -19.27
CA VAL A 117 12.84 7.52 -18.48
C VAL A 117 11.42 7.83 -18.97
N LEU A 118 11.20 7.85 -20.29
CA LEU A 118 9.87 8.04 -20.87
C LEU A 118 8.93 6.89 -20.48
N GLY A 119 9.41 5.64 -20.54
CA GLY A 119 8.66 4.45 -20.13
C GLY A 119 8.20 4.55 -18.66
N GLU A 120 9.11 4.87 -17.74
CA GLU A 120 8.79 5.03 -16.31
C GLU A 120 7.82 6.17 -16.03
N ARG A 121 7.99 7.32 -16.70
CA ARG A 121 7.09 8.47 -16.56
C ARG A 121 5.67 8.12 -17.01
N MET A 122 5.55 7.39 -18.11
CA MET A 122 4.27 6.93 -18.64
C MET A 122 3.66 5.80 -17.81
N LEU A 123 4.49 4.93 -17.22
CA LEU A 123 4.06 3.91 -16.27
C LEU A 123 3.43 4.57 -15.03
N ARG A 124 4.14 5.53 -14.44
CA ARG A 124 3.67 6.30 -13.29
C ARG A 124 2.35 7.02 -13.60
N ARG A 125 2.24 7.64 -14.79
CA ARG A 125 1.00 8.26 -15.29
C ARG A 125 -0.15 7.26 -15.34
N MET A 126 0.06 6.11 -15.99
CA MET A 126 -1.00 5.10 -16.18
C MET A 126 -1.48 4.54 -14.85
N ARG A 127 -0.57 4.25 -13.91
CA ARG A 127 -0.93 3.83 -12.54
C ARG A 127 -1.81 4.85 -11.85
N TYR A 128 -1.45 6.13 -11.95
CA TYR A 128 -2.23 7.23 -11.36
C TYR A 128 -3.58 7.43 -12.03
N ASP A 129 -3.65 7.38 -13.37
CA ASP A 129 -4.89 7.50 -14.13
C ASP A 129 -5.86 6.34 -13.79
N LEU A 130 -5.37 5.10 -13.66
CA LEU A 130 -6.18 3.94 -13.28
C LEU A 130 -6.69 4.04 -11.85
N PHE A 131 -5.84 4.44 -10.91
CA PHE A 131 -6.25 4.69 -9.53
C PHE A 131 -7.31 5.80 -9.47
N SER A 132 -7.08 6.92 -10.16
CA SER A 132 -8.02 8.05 -10.23
C SER A 132 -9.35 7.66 -10.87
N GLN A 133 -9.33 6.75 -11.83
CA GLN A 133 -10.53 6.21 -12.47
C GLN A 133 -11.29 5.26 -11.54
N LEU A 134 -10.60 4.40 -10.78
CA LEU A 134 -11.21 3.53 -9.78
C LEU A 134 -11.95 4.34 -8.71
N MET A 135 -11.41 5.48 -8.30
CA MET A 135 -12.06 6.39 -7.35
C MET A 135 -13.34 7.05 -7.92
N ARG A 136 -13.57 7.01 -9.24
CA ARG A 136 -14.78 7.54 -9.90
C ARG A 136 -15.88 6.47 -10.08
N PHE A 137 -15.64 5.25 -9.64
CA PHE A 137 -16.65 4.19 -9.69
C PHE A 137 -17.75 4.48 -8.67
N ARG A 138 -18.93 3.92 -8.88
CA ARG A 138 -19.96 3.95 -7.83
C ARG A 138 -19.48 3.12 -6.63
N PRO A 139 -19.87 3.46 -5.39
CA PRO A 139 -19.43 2.71 -4.21
C PRO A 139 -19.66 1.20 -4.29
N GLU A 140 -20.79 0.77 -4.87
CA GLU A 140 -21.12 -0.64 -5.10
C GLU A 140 -20.18 -1.32 -6.10
N ASP A 141 -19.78 -0.62 -7.16
CA ASP A 141 -18.87 -1.14 -8.18
C ASP A 141 -17.46 -1.29 -7.58
N ILE A 142 -17.02 -0.34 -6.75
CA ILE A 142 -15.74 -0.44 -6.02
C ILE A 142 -15.71 -1.69 -5.14
N ARG A 143 -16.80 -1.95 -4.40
CA ARG A 143 -16.91 -3.13 -3.51
C ARG A 143 -16.96 -4.45 -4.27
N SER A 144 -17.41 -4.44 -5.52
CA SER A 144 -17.45 -5.63 -6.37
C SER A 144 -16.06 -6.05 -6.89
N VAL A 145 -15.13 -5.10 -6.99
CA VAL A 145 -13.76 -5.35 -7.45
C VAL A 145 -12.93 -5.90 -6.30
N LYS A 146 -12.30 -7.07 -6.51
CA LYS A 146 -11.40 -7.65 -5.52
C LYS A 146 -10.18 -6.74 -5.30
N PRO A 147 -9.87 -6.31 -4.07
CA PRO A 147 -8.75 -5.39 -3.83
C PRO A 147 -7.39 -5.90 -4.35
N ALA A 148 -7.12 -7.20 -4.17
CA ALA A 148 -5.89 -7.83 -4.67
C ALA A 148 -5.79 -7.84 -6.20
N GLU A 149 -6.94 -7.99 -6.88
CA GLU A 149 -7.02 -7.96 -8.34
C GLU A 149 -6.76 -6.54 -8.85
N ALA A 150 -7.42 -5.52 -8.28
CA ALA A 150 -7.15 -4.12 -8.62
C ALA A 150 -5.69 -3.72 -8.37
N ALA A 151 -5.12 -4.15 -7.24
CA ALA A 151 -3.73 -3.88 -6.90
C ALA A 151 -2.75 -4.53 -7.89
N SER A 152 -2.94 -5.81 -8.24
CA SER A 152 -2.10 -6.51 -9.22
C SER A 152 -2.29 -5.95 -10.64
N MET A 153 -3.51 -5.52 -11.01
CA MET A 153 -3.75 -4.87 -12.30
C MET A 153 -3.00 -3.55 -12.42
N ILE A 154 -3.05 -2.69 -11.39
CA ILE A 154 -2.34 -1.40 -11.38
C ILE A 154 -0.81 -1.61 -11.27
N LYS A 155 -0.35 -2.60 -10.51
CA LYS A 155 1.08 -2.83 -10.28
C LYS A 155 1.73 -3.65 -11.40
N ASP A 156 1.27 -4.89 -11.59
CA ASP A 156 1.97 -5.93 -12.36
C ASP A 156 1.52 -5.98 -13.84
N GLU A 157 0.22 -5.85 -14.12
CA GLU A 157 -0.27 -5.96 -15.51
C GLU A 157 0.04 -4.73 -16.37
N VAL A 158 0.18 -3.56 -15.72
CA VAL A 158 0.52 -2.29 -16.36
C VAL A 158 2.03 -2.09 -16.55
N GLU A 159 2.88 -2.80 -15.80
CA GLU A 159 4.35 -2.68 -15.90
C GLU A 159 4.90 -2.96 -17.32
N PRO A 160 4.52 -4.05 -18.00
CA PRO A 160 4.93 -4.28 -19.39
C PRO A 160 4.44 -3.20 -20.36
N ILE A 161 3.32 -2.55 -20.05
CA ILE A 161 2.75 -1.47 -20.86
C ILE A 161 3.66 -0.24 -20.77
N GLY A 162 4.06 0.14 -19.56
CA GLY A 162 5.02 1.22 -19.32
C GLY A 162 6.35 1.02 -20.07
N GLY A 163 6.90 -0.20 -19.99
CA GLY A 163 8.13 -0.55 -20.72
C GLY A 163 7.99 -0.34 -22.24
N PHE A 164 6.90 -0.82 -22.84
CA PHE A 164 6.65 -0.67 -24.28
C PHE A 164 6.34 0.76 -24.71
N VAL A 165 5.73 1.59 -23.86
CA VAL A 165 5.41 3.00 -24.20
C VAL A 165 6.66 3.78 -24.60
N GLY A 166 7.76 3.57 -23.87
CA GLY A 166 9.05 4.18 -24.17
C GLY A 166 9.56 3.79 -25.55
N ASP A 167 9.13 2.65 -26.09
CA ASP A 167 9.73 2.09 -27.28
C ASP A 167 8.78 1.78 -28.45
N ALA A 168 7.52 2.20 -28.29
CA ALA A 168 6.47 2.21 -29.29
C ALA A 168 6.87 2.91 -30.61
N PHE A 169 7.54 4.06 -30.56
CA PHE A 169 7.96 4.80 -31.77
C PHE A 169 9.48 4.91 -31.92
N ILE A 170 10.20 4.97 -30.80
CA ILE A 170 11.65 5.19 -30.77
C ILE A 170 12.39 3.94 -31.27
N GLN A 171 12.02 2.74 -30.81
CA GLN A 171 12.67 1.49 -31.21
C GLN A 171 12.56 1.23 -32.71
N PRO A 172 11.37 1.21 -33.35
CA PRO A 172 11.27 0.93 -34.77
C PRO A 172 12.00 1.97 -35.61
N ALA A 173 11.95 3.26 -35.24
CA ALA A 173 12.68 4.31 -35.94
C ALA A 173 14.20 4.11 -35.85
N PHE A 174 14.72 3.79 -34.65
CA PHE A 174 16.13 3.52 -34.44
C PHE A 174 16.61 2.30 -35.25
N LEU A 175 15.91 1.17 -35.13
CA LEU A 175 16.27 -0.06 -35.83
C LEU A 175 16.17 0.07 -37.35
N LEU A 176 15.11 0.71 -37.85
CA LEU A 176 14.95 0.96 -39.27
C LEU A 176 16.05 1.88 -39.79
N SER A 177 16.42 2.92 -39.02
CA SER A 177 17.53 3.80 -39.41
C SER A 177 18.86 3.04 -39.53
N GLN A 178 19.14 2.11 -38.61
CA GLN A 178 20.36 1.28 -38.65
C GLN A 178 20.35 0.33 -39.85
N ALA A 179 19.25 -0.39 -40.06
CA ALA A 179 19.12 -1.33 -41.17
C ALA A 179 19.20 -0.64 -42.53
N LEU A 180 18.51 0.49 -42.71
CA LEU A 180 18.55 1.28 -43.94
C LEU A 180 19.95 1.86 -44.19
N THR A 181 20.63 2.36 -43.15
CA THR A 181 22.00 2.90 -43.28
C THR A 181 22.98 1.80 -43.70
N ALA A 182 22.92 0.62 -43.06
CA ALA A 182 23.78 -0.50 -43.40
C ALA A 182 23.51 -1.02 -44.82
N LEU A 183 22.23 -1.17 -45.20
CA LEU A 183 21.86 -1.63 -46.54
C LEU A 183 22.27 -0.62 -47.62
N ALA A 184 22.00 0.68 -47.41
CA ALA A 184 22.39 1.74 -48.33
C ALA A 184 23.91 1.81 -48.49
N PHE A 185 24.66 1.65 -47.40
CA PHE A 185 26.12 1.58 -47.44
C PHE A 185 26.61 0.38 -48.28
N ILE A 186 26.06 -0.81 -48.09
CA ILE A 186 26.44 -2.00 -48.87
C ILE A 186 26.13 -1.81 -50.37
N MET A 187 24.93 -1.30 -50.70
CA MET A 187 24.55 -1.05 -52.09
C MET A 187 25.46 0.00 -52.75
N MET A 188 25.89 1.01 -52.01
CA MET A 188 26.83 2.02 -52.51
C MET A 188 28.23 1.45 -52.78
N GLN A 189 28.69 0.44 -52.02
CA GLN A 189 29.96 -0.23 -52.32
C GLN A 189 29.86 -1.19 -53.51
N SER A 190 28.78 -1.97 -53.60
CA SER A 190 28.51 -2.87 -54.72
C SER A 190 27.03 -3.20 -54.81
N VAL A 191 26.40 -2.80 -55.92
CA VAL A 191 24.98 -3.08 -56.17
C VAL A 191 24.70 -4.59 -56.17
N TRP A 192 25.63 -5.42 -56.65
CA TRP A 192 25.50 -6.88 -56.67
C TRP A 192 25.51 -7.48 -55.27
N LEU A 193 26.49 -7.12 -54.43
CA LEU A 193 26.55 -7.59 -53.04
C LEU A 193 25.36 -7.08 -52.22
N GLY A 194 24.96 -5.83 -52.43
CA GLY A 194 23.78 -5.25 -51.82
C GLY A 194 22.48 -5.93 -52.24
N SER A 195 22.36 -6.37 -53.49
CA SER A 195 21.19 -7.13 -53.95
C SER A 195 21.12 -8.51 -53.29
N ILE A 196 22.25 -9.19 -53.10
CA ILE A 196 22.30 -10.47 -52.36
C ILE A 196 21.87 -10.26 -50.90
N ALA A 197 22.42 -9.22 -50.25
CA ALA A 197 22.04 -8.86 -48.90
C ALA A 197 20.54 -8.58 -48.80
N LEU A 198 19.98 -7.81 -49.74
CA LEU A 198 18.56 -7.50 -49.81
C LEU A 198 17.69 -8.76 -49.98
N VAL A 199 18.06 -9.67 -50.89
CA VAL A 199 17.34 -10.93 -51.11
C VAL A 199 17.32 -11.78 -49.83
N ILE A 200 18.46 -11.87 -49.14
CA ILE A 200 18.53 -12.67 -47.91
C ILE A 200 17.74 -11.99 -46.77
N VAL A 201 17.82 -10.67 -46.65
CA VAL A 201 17.01 -9.90 -45.71
C VAL A 201 15.52 -10.07 -45.97
N LEU A 202 15.08 -10.00 -47.23
CA LEU A 202 13.67 -10.23 -47.61
C LEU A 202 13.25 -11.67 -47.31
N MET A 203 14.10 -12.64 -47.61
CA MET A 203 13.85 -14.04 -47.28
C MET A 203 13.72 -14.26 -45.77
N GLN A 204 14.58 -13.64 -44.95
CA GLN A 204 14.46 -13.64 -43.49
C GLN A 204 13.18 -12.95 -43.01
N ALA A 205 12.84 -11.80 -43.59
CA ALA A 205 11.64 -11.03 -43.26
C ALA A 205 10.34 -11.78 -43.57
N VAL A 206 10.34 -12.72 -44.54
CA VAL A 206 9.17 -13.55 -44.87
C VAL A 206 9.15 -14.86 -44.07
N ILE A 207 10.28 -15.58 -44.01
CA ILE A 207 10.33 -16.91 -43.38
C ILE A 207 10.19 -16.82 -41.85
N ILE A 208 10.85 -15.86 -41.21
CA ILE A 208 10.88 -15.78 -39.74
C ILE A 208 9.47 -15.55 -39.15
N PRO A 209 8.65 -14.60 -39.63
CA PRO A 209 7.30 -14.39 -39.10
C PRO A 209 6.39 -15.61 -39.27
N ILE A 210 6.46 -16.29 -40.42
CA ILE A 210 5.65 -17.49 -40.70
C ILE A 210 5.96 -18.59 -39.67
N LEU A 211 7.25 -18.86 -39.43
CA LEU A 211 7.67 -19.90 -38.49
C LEU A 211 7.36 -19.53 -37.02
N ARG A 212 7.36 -18.24 -36.68
CA ARG A 212 7.06 -17.77 -35.33
C ARG A 212 5.56 -17.70 -35.02
N LYS A 213 4.66 -17.70 -36.01
CA LYS A 213 3.20 -17.63 -35.78
C LYS A 213 2.70 -18.72 -34.83
N GLU A 214 3.16 -19.96 -35.02
CA GLU A 214 2.79 -21.07 -34.14
C GLU A 214 3.47 -20.97 -32.76
N GLN A 215 4.70 -20.45 -32.70
CA GLN A 215 5.38 -20.18 -31.43
C GLN A 215 4.62 -19.16 -30.58
N LEU A 216 4.03 -18.13 -31.21
CA LEU A 216 3.20 -17.13 -30.55
C LEU A 216 1.90 -17.73 -30.02
N ARG A 217 1.23 -18.57 -30.80
CA ARG A 217 0.02 -19.29 -30.38
C ARG A 217 0.28 -20.13 -29.13
N LEU A 218 1.32 -20.98 -29.16
CA LEU A 218 1.73 -21.80 -28.02
C LEU A 218 2.19 -20.95 -26.83
N GLY A 219 2.82 -19.79 -27.09
CA GLY A 219 3.22 -18.83 -26.05
C GLY A 219 2.02 -18.24 -25.30
N ARG A 220 0.95 -17.87 -26.02
CA ARG A 220 -0.31 -17.40 -25.43
C ARG A 220 -1.01 -18.50 -24.64
N GLU A 221 -1.10 -19.69 -25.22
CA GLU A 221 -1.69 -20.86 -24.56
C GLU A 221 -0.96 -21.19 -23.24
N ARG A 222 0.37 -21.17 -23.26
CA ARG A 222 1.21 -21.30 -22.05
C ARG A 222 0.86 -20.26 -20.99
N GLN A 223 0.65 -19.00 -21.37
CA GLN A 223 0.32 -17.94 -20.43
C GLN A 223 -1.06 -18.13 -19.80
N ILE A 224 -2.06 -18.55 -20.59
CA ILE A 224 -3.42 -18.85 -20.10
C ILE A 224 -3.40 -20.01 -19.12
N VAL A 225 -2.78 -21.14 -19.50
CA VAL A 225 -2.67 -22.34 -18.64
C VAL A 225 -1.89 -22.02 -17.35
N SER A 226 -0.82 -21.23 -17.44
CA SER A 226 -0.06 -20.79 -16.27
C SER A 226 -0.88 -19.91 -15.32
N ARG A 227 -1.75 -19.02 -15.84
CA ARG A 227 -2.65 -18.20 -15.02
C ARG A 227 -3.73 -19.05 -14.35
N GLN A 228 -4.32 -20.01 -15.08
CA GLN A 228 -5.30 -20.94 -14.52
C GLN A 228 -4.70 -21.80 -13.40
N LEU A 229 -3.46 -22.27 -13.57
CA LEU A 229 -2.72 -22.97 -12.53
C LEU A 229 -2.49 -22.08 -11.30
N ALA A 230 -2.05 -20.83 -11.48
CA ALA A 230 -1.85 -19.90 -10.37
C ALA A 230 -3.16 -19.60 -9.62
N GLY A 231 -4.26 -19.36 -10.35
CA GLY A 231 -5.59 -19.13 -9.75
C GLY A 231 -6.07 -20.35 -8.95
N ARG A 232 -5.87 -21.56 -9.47
CA ARG A 232 -6.22 -22.81 -8.79
C ARG A 232 -5.38 -23.04 -7.54
N ILE A 233 -4.08 -22.71 -7.58
CA ILE A 233 -3.20 -22.76 -6.40
C ILE A 233 -3.71 -21.79 -5.32
N GLY A 234 -4.10 -20.56 -5.70
CA GLY A 234 -4.68 -19.59 -4.76
C GLY A 234 -5.91 -20.13 -4.05
N GLU A 235 -6.87 -20.68 -4.80
CA GLU A 235 -8.10 -21.29 -4.26
C GLU A 235 -7.80 -22.44 -3.29
N ILE A 236 -6.84 -23.32 -3.63
CA ILE A 236 -6.44 -24.45 -2.79
C ILE A 236 -5.75 -24.00 -1.51
N VAL A 237 -4.89 -22.97 -1.58
CA VAL A 237 -4.20 -22.43 -0.40
C VAL A 237 -5.18 -21.79 0.56
N ASP A 238 -6.14 -21.01 0.04
CA ASP A 238 -7.21 -20.42 0.86
C ASP A 238 -8.08 -21.50 1.53
N ALA A 239 -8.34 -22.61 0.82
CA ALA A 239 -9.07 -23.76 1.35
C ALA A 239 -8.19 -24.76 2.12
N GLY A 240 -6.94 -24.43 2.43
CA GLY A 240 -5.95 -25.34 2.99
C GLY A 240 -6.41 -26.08 4.26
N PRO A 241 -6.91 -25.37 5.30
CA PRO A 241 -7.42 -26.01 6.51
C PRO A 241 -8.58 -26.98 6.23
N THR A 242 -9.48 -26.62 5.31
CA THR A 242 -10.60 -27.48 4.91
C THR A 242 -10.11 -28.74 4.20
N ILE A 243 -9.15 -28.61 3.27
CA ILE A 243 -8.59 -29.74 2.53
C ILE A 243 -7.86 -30.71 3.47
N GLN A 244 -7.07 -30.17 4.41
CA GLN A 244 -6.36 -30.97 5.42
C GLN A 244 -7.35 -31.63 6.39
N GLY A 245 -8.33 -30.89 6.91
CA GLY A 245 -9.35 -31.39 7.83
C GLY A 245 -10.22 -32.50 7.24
N ASN A 246 -10.41 -32.52 5.92
CA ASN A 246 -11.15 -33.56 5.20
C ASN A 246 -10.25 -34.65 4.58
N GLY A 247 -8.92 -34.61 4.78
CA GLY A 247 -7.98 -35.62 4.26
C GLY A 247 -7.85 -35.65 2.73
N ALA A 248 -8.27 -34.61 2.02
CA ALA A 248 -8.32 -34.57 0.55
C ALA A 248 -6.98 -34.19 -0.13
N THR A 249 -5.88 -34.16 0.62
CA THR A 249 -4.57 -33.67 0.17
C THR A 249 -4.05 -34.38 -1.10
N SER A 250 -4.07 -35.72 -1.13
CA SER A 250 -3.56 -36.49 -2.27
C SER A 250 -4.38 -36.29 -3.55
N TYR A 251 -5.70 -36.09 -3.42
CA TYR A 251 -6.58 -35.79 -4.54
C TYR A 251 -6.22 -34.44 -5.17
N ILE A 252 -6.02 -33.42 -4.34
CA ILE A 252 -5.64 -32.08 -4.79
C ILE A 252 -4.23 -32.06 -5.38
N GLN A 253 -3.28 -32.81 -4.80
CA GLN A 253 -1.94 -32.98 -5.38
C GLN A 253 -2.00 -33.60 -6.78
N SER A 254 -2.91 -34.54 -7.03
CA SER A 254 -3.11 -35.14 -8.35
C SER A 254 -3.67 -34.13 -9.39
N ASP A 255 -4.63 -33.27 -9.01
CA ASP A 255 -5.14 -32.17 -9.86
C ASP A 255 -3.98 -31.23 -10.29
N ILE A 256 -3.16 -30.80 -9.34
CA ILE A 256 -2.00 -29.95 -9.61
C ILE A 256 -0.96 -30.65 -10.49
N ALA A 257 -0.68 -31.93 -10.24
CA ALA A 257 0.25 -32.71 -11.06
C ALA A 257 -0.22 -32.78 -12.54
N GLY A 258 -1.52 -33.00 -12.77
CA GLY A 258 -2.09 -33.02 -14.13
C GLY A 258 -1.92 -31.68 -14.86
N ARG A 259 -2.21 -30.56 -14.19
CA ARG A 259 -2.05 -29.21 -14.76
C ARG A 259 -0.60 -28.86 -15.05
N LEU A 260 0.33 -29.28 -14.18
CA LEU A 260 1.77 -29.15 -14.42
C LEU A 260 2.22 -29.95 -15.65
N GLY A 261 1.67 -31.15 -15.85
CA GLY A 261 1.91 -31.97 -17.04
C GLY A 261 1.50 -31.26 -18.34
N THR A 262 0.27 -30.73 -18.41
CA THR A 262 -0.19 -29.95 -19.57
C THR A 262 0.70 -28.75 -19.84
N LEU A 263 1.13 -28.04 -18.79
CA LEU A 263 2.05 -26.91 -18.94
C LEU A 263 3.43 -27.34 -19.47
N PHE A 264 3.93 -28.50 -19.05
CA PHE A 264 5.16 -29.08 -19.55
C PHE A 264 5.07 -29.39 -21.05
N ASP A 265 3.99 -30.03 -21.49
CA ASP A 265 3.79 -30.40 -22.91
C ASP A 265 3.78 -29.17 -23.83
N ILE A 266 3.07 -28.11 -23.42
CA ILE A 266 3.04 -26.84 -24.15
C ILE A 266 4.44 -26.22 -24.20
N ARG A 267 5.17 -26.20 -23.07
CA ARG A 267 6.55 -25.69 -23.02
C ARG A 267 7.49 -26.50 -23.91
N TYR A 268 7.36 -27.81 -23.92
CA TYR A 268 8.17 -28.70 -24.74
C TYR A 268 7.92 -28.46 -26.24
N ALA A 269 6.66 -28.39 -26.67
CA ALA A 269 6.29 -28.04 -28.04
C ALA A 269 6.85 -26.66 -28.46
N LEU A 270 6.76 -25.66 -27.56
CA LEU A 270 7.32 -24.34 -27.77
C LEU A 270 8.85 -24.39 -27.93
N TYR A 271 9.57 -25.13 -27.07
CA TYR A 271 11.02 -25.27 -27.17
C TYR A 271 11.46 -25.91 -28.48
N LYS A 272 10.80 -27.00 -28.89
CA LYS A 272 11.10 -27.67 -30.17
C LYS A 272 11.01 -26.70 -31.35
N ARG A 273 9.95 -25.88 -31.39
CA ARG A 273 9.77 -24.83 -32.42
C ARG A 273 10.81 -23.71 -32.29
N LYS A 274 11.03 -23.20 -31.08
CA LYS A 274 12.00 -22.13 -30.80
C LYS A 274 13.41 -22.50 -31.26
N PHE A 275 13.87 -23.72 -30.97
CA PHE A 275 15.20 -24.17 -31.37
C PHE A 275 15.31 -24.45 -32.88
N ALA A 276 14.24 -24.95 -33.52
CA ALA A 276 14.20 -25.08 -34.98
C ALA A 276 14.33 -23.71 -35.67
N VAL A 277 13.64 -22.68 -35.18
CA VAL A 277 13.76 -21.30 -35.69
C VAL A 277 15.16 -20.74 -35.43
N LYS A 278 15.73 -20.97 -34.24
CA LYS A 278 17.11 -20.53 -33.93
C LYS A 278 18.15 -21.17 -34.85
N PHE A 279 18.00 -22.47 -35.12
CA PHE A 279 18.87 -23.20 -36.04
C PHE A 279 18.79 -22.61 -37.46
N LEU A 280 17.58 -22.42 -38.00
CA LEU A 280 17.39 -21.84 -39.33
C LEU A 280 17.94 -20.41 -39.42
N ASN A 281 17.72 -19.59 -38.39
CA ASN A 281 18.26 -18.23 -38.33
C ASN A 281 19.79 -18.21 -38.34
N ASN A 282 20.44 -19.08 -37.56
CA ASN A 282 21.90 -19.20 -37.56
C ASN A 282 22.43 -19.69 -38.91
N LEU A 283 21.74 -20.63 -39.56
CA LEU A 283 22.10 -21.12 -40.88
C LEU A 283 22.07 -19.97 -41.91
N LEU A 284 20.96 -19.22 -41.98
CA LEU A 284 20.81 -18.09 -42.89
C LEU A 284 21.84 -16.98 -42.65
N ALA A 285 22.18 -16.72 -41.38
CA ALA A 285 23.21 -15.75 -41.02
C ALA A 285 24.61 -16.15 -41.53
N GLN A 286 24.94 -17.45 -41.56
CA GLN A 286 26.24 -17.96 -42.02
C GLN A 286 26.33 -18.13 -43.55
N VAL A 287 25.20 -18.37 -44.23
CA VAL A 287 25.15 -18.49 -45.70
C VAL A 287 25.52 -17.16 -46.39
N THR A 288 25.25 -16.03 -45.76
CA THR A 288 25.49 -14.72 -46.39
C THR A 288 26.98 -14.34 -46.49
N PRO A 289 27.80 -14.45 -45.42
CA PRO A 289 29.24 -14.34 -45.53
C PRO A 289 29.86 -15.28 -46.57
N PHE A 290 29.33 -16.50 -46.71
CA PHE A 290 29.78 -17.42 -47.76
C PHE A 290 29.61 -16.81 -49.17
N PHE A 291 28.44 -16.26 -49.49
CA PHE A 291 28.23 -15.58 -50.77
C PHE A 291 29.09 -14.32 -50.91
N PHE A 292 29.31 -13.57 -49.83
CA PHE A 292 30.18 -12.40 -49.86
C PHE A 292 31.63 -12.77 -50.15
N TYR A 293 32.17 -13.82 -49.53
CA TYR A 293 33.52 -14.29 -49.84
C TYR A 293 33.63 -14.86 -51.25
N ALA A 294 32.65 -15.66 -51.70
CA ALA A 294 32.68 -16.27 -53.03
C ALA A 294 32.55 -15.22 -54.15
N ILE A 295 31.52 -14.38 -54.10
CA ILE A 295 31.19 -13.41 -55.16
C ILE A 295 32.03 -12.14 -55.02
N GLY A 296 32.18 -11.65 -53.80
CA GLY A 296 33.02 -10.49 -53.51
C GLY A 296 34.51 -10.79 -53.74
N GLY A 297 34.97 -11.98 -53.37
CA GLY A 297 36.32 -12.46 -53.71
C GLY A 297 36.53 -12.60 -55.22
N PHE A 298 35.55 -13.13 -55.95
CA PHE A 298 35.61 -13.18 -57.42
C PHE A 298 35.70 -11.78 -58.06
N PHE A 299 34.93 -10.80 -57.58
CA PHE A 299 35.04 -9.41 -58.06
C PHE A 299 36.35 -8.73 -57.65
N ALA A 300 36.93 -9.11 -56.50
CA ALA A 300 38.24 -8.64 -56.10
C ALA A 300 39.35 -9.17 -57.02
N LEU A 301 39.29 -10.45 -57.41
CA LEU A 301 40.22 -11.03 -58.39
C LEU A 301 40.13 -10.36 -59.78
N GLN A 302 38.95 -9.85 -60.15
CA GLN A 302 38.75 -9.08 -61.40
C GLN A 302 39.17 -7.60 -61.30
N GLY A 303 39.60 -7.13 -60.13
CA GLY A 303 39.92 -5.72 -59.88
C GLY A 303 38.71 -4.79 -59.87
N ARG A 304 37.47 -5.33 -59.82
CA ARG A 304 36.22 -4.54 -59.75
C ARG A 304 35.83 -4.13 -58.33
N LEU A 305 36.42 -4.80 -57.34
CA LEU A 305 36.17 -4.56 -55.92
C LEU A 305 37.50 -4.58 -55.16
N ASP A 306 37.68 -3.63 -54.25
CA ASP A 306 38.84 -3.64 -53.36
C ASP A 306 38.61 -4.57 -52.16
N ILE A 307 39.70 -5.10 -51.59
CA ILE A 307 39.65 -5.98 -50.42
C ILE A 307 39.08 -5.20 -49.22
N GLY A 308 39.40 -3.91 -49.05
CA GLY A 308 38.79 -3.11 -47.99
C GLY A 308 37.31 -2.80 -48.20
N GLN A 309 36.84 -2.72 -49.45
CA GLN A 309 35.40 -2.65 -49.74
C GLN A 309 34.70 -3.95 -49.31
N LEU A 310 35.29 -5.11 -49.58
CA LEU A 310 34.75 -6.39 -49.15
C LEU A 310 34.67 -6.50 -47.62
N VAL A 311 35.73 -6.10 -46.91
CA VAL A 311 35.75 -6.08 -45.44
C VAL A 311 34.67 -5.15 -44.87
N ALA A 312 34.50 -3.95 -45.44
CA ALA A 312 33.48 -3.01 -45.00
C ALA A 312 32.05 -3.52 -45.27
N VAL A 313 31.81 -4.19 -46.40
CA VAL A 313 30.53 -4.83 -46.70
C VAL A 313 30.21 -5.95 -45.71
N ILE A 314 31.19 -6.78 -45.35
CA ILE A 314 31.02 -7.84 -44.34
C ILE A 314 30.73 -7.24 -42.96
N ALA A 315 31.43 -6.17 -42.58
CA ALA A 315 31.21 -5.46 -41.32
C ALA A 315 29.80 -4.85 -41.25
N ALA A 316 29.37 -4.15 -42.30
CA ALA A 316 28.03 -3.56 -42.39
C ALA A 316 26.93 -4.64 -42.37
N TYR A 317 27.15 -5.78 -43.02
CA TYR A 317 26.19 -6.89 -43.00
C TYR A 317 26.07 -7.55 -41.63
N ARG A 318 27.16 -7.65 -40.84
CA ARG A 318 27.07 -8.19 -39.48
C ARG A 318 26.05 -7.44 -38.62
N ASP A 319 25.91 -6.14 -38.86
CA ASP A 319 25.05 -5.25 -38.10
C ASP A 319 23.61 -5.16 -38.67
N LEU A 320 23.33 -5.82 -39.81
CA LEU A 320 22.03 -5.78 -40.51
C LEU A 320 20.97 -6.78 -39.98
N PRO A 321 21.29 -8.05 -39.63
CA PRO A 321 20.33 -9.00 -39.06
C PRO A 321 19.75 -8.61 -37.69
N PRO A 322 20.53 -8.08 -36.72
CA PRO A 322 19.98 -7.78 -35.39
C PRO A 322 18.79 -6.80 -35.41
N PRO A 323 18.84 -5.66 -36.14
CA PRO A 323 17.70 -4.74 -36.21
C PRO A 323 16.41 -5.35 -36.76
N ILE A 324 16.50 -6.23 -37.76
CA ILE A 324 15.33 -6.92 -38.34
C ILE A 324 14.70 -7.84 -37.30
N LYS A 325 15.54 -8.61 -36.59
CA LYS A 325 15.08 -9.49 -35.52
C LYS A 325 14.39 -8.69 -34.41
N GLU A 326 15.01 -7.60 -33.96
CA GLU A 326 14.45 -6.76 -32.91
C GLU A 326 13.14 -6.07 -33.33
N LEU A 327 12.97 -5.73 -34.62
CA LEU A 327 11.72 -5.16 -35.14
C LEU A 327 10.57 -6.18 -35.09
N ILE A 328 10.86 -7.45 -35.36
CA ILE A 328 9.88 -8.54 -35.21
C ILE A 328 9.55 -8.78 -33.73
N ASP A 329 10.56 -8.74 -32.86
CA ASP A 329 10.37 -8.85 -31.40
C ASP A 329 9.52 -7.68 -30.87
N TRP A 330 9.73 -6.47 -31.38
CA TRP A 330 8.92 -5.28 -31.10
C TRP A 330 7.46 -5.45 -31.55
N GLU A 331 7.22 -6.01 -32.74
CA GLU A 331 5.88 -6.28 -33.25
C GLU A 331 5.11 -7.28 -32.36
N GLN A 332 5.81 -8.30 -31.86
CA GLN A 332 5.25 -9.24 -30.88
C GLN A 332 4.88 -8.50 -29.59
N GLN A 333 5.83 -7.73 -29.03
CA GLN A 333 5.61 -6.99 -27.79
C GLN A 333 4.45 -6.01 -27.92
N ARG A 334 4.33 -5.32 -29.06
CA ARG A 334 3.21 -4.44 -29.40
C ARG A 334 1.88 -5.15 -29.28
N ASN A 335 1.74 -6.33 -29.89
CA ASN A 335 0.49 -7.09 -29.87
C ASN A 335 0.15 -7.57 -28.46
N ASP A 336 1.13 -8.08 -27.71
CA ASP A 336 0.93 -8.57 -26.35
C ASP A 336 0.53 -7.44 -25.39
N VAL A 337 1.18 -6.27 -25.49
CA VAL A 337 0.88 -5.09 -24.68
C VAL A 337 -0.46 -4.46 -25.05
N THR A 338 -0.83 -4.45 -26.34
CA THR A 338 -2.13 -3.91 -26.79
C THR A 338 -3.29 -4.72 -26.20
N ILE A 339 -3.20 -6.06 -26.19
CA ILE A 339 -4.23 -6.93 -25.59
C ILE A 339 -4.33 -6.68 -24.08
N LYS A 340 -3.18 -6.59 -23.38
CA LYS A 340 -3.16 -6.27 -21.95
C LYS A 340 -3.79 -4.91 -21.66
N TYR A 341 -3.46 -3.90 -22.47
CA TYR A 341 -4.03 -2.57 -22.34
C TYR A 341 -5.55 -2.59 -22.52
N GLU A 342 -6.06 -3.26 -23.55
CA GLU A 342 -7.51 -3.41 -23.78
C GLU A 342 -8.20 -4.11 -22.61
N GLN A 343 -7.59 -5.18 -22.05
CA GLN A 343 -8.11 -5.89 -20.89
C GLN A 343 -8.18 -4.99 -19.64
N VAL A 344 -7.11 -4.25 -19.34
CA VAL A 344 -7.08 -3.31 -18.21
C VAL A 344 -8.13 -2.21 -18.41
N ILE A 345 -8.18 -1.59 -19.59
CA ILE A 345 -9.13 -0.51 -19.86
C ILE A 345 -10.58 -1.00 -19.80
N ALA A 346 -10.88 -2.22 -20.25
CA ALA A 346 -12.22 -2.79 -20.16
C ALA A 346 -12.68 -2.96 -18.70
N GLN A 347 -11.79 -3.41 -17.80
CA GLN A 347 -12.09 -3.54 -16.37
C GLN A 347 -12.25 -2.17 -15.68
N PHE A 348 -11.53 -1.15 -16.16
CA PHE A 348 -11.53 0.19 -15.57
C PHE A 348 -12.50 1.20 -16.25
N SER A 349 -13.38 0.73 -17.14
CA SER A 349 -14.36 1.57 -17.87
C SER A 349 -15.80 1.15 -17.57
N PRO A 350 -16.36 1.49 -16.40
CA PRO A 350 -17.75 1.16 -16.05
C PRO A 350 -18.72 1.98 -16.91
N THR A 351 -19.96 1.51 -16.99
CA THR A 351 -21.05 2.14 -17.76
C THR A 351 -21.37 3.53 -17.24
N GLU A 352 -21.28 3.74 -15.93
CA GLU A 352 -21.53 5.03 -15.29
C GLU A 352 -20.46 5.35 -14.24
N VAL A 353 -20.09 6.62 -14.17
CA VAL A 353 -19.08 7.14 -13.24
C VAL A 353 -19.67 8.26 -12.41
N VAL A 354 -19.22 8.38 -11.17
CA VAL A 354 -19.60 9.51 -10.32
C VAL A 354 -18.73 10.72 -10.64
N THR A 355 -19.36 11.90 -10.62
CA THR A 355 -18.64 13.17 -10.70
C THR A 355 -18.01 13.45 -9.35
N LEU A 356 -16.67 13.43 -9.27
CA LEU A 356 -15.97 13.66 -8.00
C LEU A 356 -15.95 15.13 -7.59
N GLU A 357 -15.56 16.01 -8.51
CA GLU A 357 -15.31 17.43 -8.24
C GLU A 357 -16.50 18.30 -8.62
N GLU A 358 -16.79 19.32 -7.81
CA GLU A 358 -17.77 20.36 -8.14
C GLU A 358 -17.11 21.46 -8.99
N LYS A 359 -17.85 22.00 -9.96
CA LYS A 359 -17.35 23.14 -10.75
C LYS A 359 -17.77 24.45 -10.08
N GLY A 360 -16.80 25.21 -9.61
CA GLY A 360 -17.04 26.54 -9.01
C GLY A 360 -17.13 26.46 -7.48
N GLU A 361 -17.80 27.45 -6.87
CA GLU A 361 -17.99 27.50 -5.43
C GLU A 361 -19.02 26.46 -4.97
N ILE A 362 -18.75 25.84 -3.83
CA ILE A 362 -19.60 24.79 -3.25
C ILE A 362 -20.81 25.44 -2.58
N ALA A 363 -21.96 25.37 -3.24
CA ALA A 363 -23.21 25.87 -2.68
C ALA A 363 -23.70 24.99 -1.52
N ARG A 364 -23.87 25.60 -0.33
CA ARG A 364 -24.50 24.98 0.84
C ARG A 364 -26.00 24.79 0.61
N LEU A 365 -26.60 23.83 1.30
CA LEU A 365 -28.04 23.66 1.27
C LEU A 365 -28.74 24.84 1.99
N PRO A 366 -29.96 25.20 1.57
CA PRO A 366 -30.79 26.11 2.34
C PRO A 366 -31.10 25.56 3.74
N SER A 367 -31.33 26.45 4.71
CA SER A 367 -31.63 26.07 6.11
C SER A 367 -32.95 25.31 6.29
N ARG A 368 -33.87 25.43 5.32
CA ARG A 368 -35.12 24.67 5.26
C ARG A 368 -35.31 24.11 3.87
N GLY A 369 -35.87 22.91 3.79
CA GLY A 369 -35.98 22.18 2.55
C GLY A 369 -36.77 20.89 2.70
N GLU A 370 -36.71 20.03 1.67
CA GLU A 370 -37.39 18.74 1.67
C GLU A 370 -36.50 17.63 1.08
N ILE A 371 -36.69 16.40 1.56
CA ILE A 371 -36.15 15.19 0.96
C ILE A 371 -37.33 14.40 0.40
N ARG A 372 -37.36 14.21 -0.91
CA ARG A 372 -38.46 13.51 -1.59
C ARG A 372 -37.97 12.22 -2.23
N LEU A 373 -38.57 11.11 -1.83
CA LEU A 373 -38.42 9.79 -2.45
C LEU A 373 -39.64 9.56 -3.35
N ASP A 374 -39.41 9.25 -4.63
CA ASP A 374 -40.45 8.93 -5.61
C ASP A 374 -40.19 7.52 -6.16
N LYS A 375 -41.02 6.57 -5.72
CA LYS A 375 -40.96 5.14 -6.06
C LYS A 375 -39.54 4.56 -6.01
N VAL A 376 -38.82 4.87 -4.93
CA VAL A 376 -37.45 4.39 -4.76
C VAL A 376 -37.48 2.90 -4.44
N GLU A 377 -36.83 2.11 -5.28
CA GLU A 377 -36.71 0.66 -5.11
C GLU A 377 -35.28 0.21 -5.43
N MET A 378 -34.86 -0.91 -4.85
CA MET A 378 -33.55 -1.50 -5.10
C MET A 378 -33.66 -3.01 -5.10
N VAL A 379 -32.99 -3.65 -6.07
CA VAL A 379 -32.88 -5.10 -6.21
C VAL A 379 -31.42 -5.52 -6.09
N ASP A 380 -31.18 -6.74 -5.62
CA ASP A 380 -29.86 -7.34 -5.63
C ASP A 380 -29.47 -7.87 -7.03
N ASN A 381 -28.25 -8.40 -7.16
CA ASN A 381 -27.75 -8.98 -8.42
C ASN A 381 -28.53 -10.23 -8.88
N ARG A 382 -29.38 -10.81 -8.03
CA ARG A 382 -30.23 -11.97 -8.32
C ARG A 382 -31.69 -11.56 -8.61
N GLY A 383 -31.99 -10.26 -8.60
CA GLY A 383 -33.33 -9.72 -8.82
C GLY A 383 -34.25 -9.78 -7.59
N GLN A 384 -33.74 -10.09 -6.40
CA GLN A 384 -34.50 -10.05 -5.16
C GLN A 384 -34.62 -8.60 -4.65
N PRO A 385 -35.80 -8.16 -4.17
CA PRO A 385 -35.98 -6.80 -3.68
C PRO A 385 -35.22 -6.59 -2.36
N LEU A 386 -34.28 -5.65 -2.36
CA LEU A 386 -33.60 -5.13 -1.17
C LEU A 386 -34.39 -3.98 -0.54
N LEU A 387 -35.14 -3.23 -1.34
CA LEU A 387 -36.07 -2.18 -0.92
C LEU A 387 -37.26 -2.18 -1.90
N ALA A 388 -38.47 -2.41 -1.39
CA ALA A 388 -39.70 -2.29 -2.16
C ALA A 388 -40.02 -0.81 -2.46
N PRO A 389 -40.80 -0.50 -3.53
CA PRO A 389 -41.11 0.87 -3.93
C PRO A 389 -41.58 1.75 -2.78
N LEU A 390 -40.79 2.78 -2.45
CA LEU A 390 -41.06 3.70 -1.37
C LEU A 390 -41.21 5.13 -1.91
N SER A 391 -42.33 5.78 -1.57
CA SER A 391 -42.57 7.20 -1.87
C SER A 391 -42.92 7.95 -0.60
N LEU A 392 -42.15 9.00 -0.29
CA LEU A 392 -42.35 9.82 0.91
C LEU A 392 -41.68 11.18 0.75
N THR A 393 -42.16 12.17 1.51
CA THR A 393 -41.58 13.51 1.57
C THR A 393 -41.30 13.87 3.02
N LEU A 394 -40.07 14.28 3.32
CA LEU A 394 -39.61 14.63 4.67
C LEU A 394 -39.15 16.09 4.68
N HIS A 395 -39.49 16.82 5.73
CA HIS A 395 -39.07 18.21 5.88
C HIS A 395 -37.69 18.29 6.55
N ARG A 396 -36.88 19.27 6.13
CA ARG A 396 -35.58 19.59 6.76
C ARG A 396 -35.67 20.92 7.52
N PRO A 397 -35.05 21.05 8.71
CA PRO A 397 -34.42 19.99 9.52
C PRO A 397 -35.44 19.11 10.26
N GLY A 398 -35.02 17.94 10.75
CA GLY A 398 -35.91 16.98 11.43
C GLY A 398 -35.27 15.63 11.73
N ALA A 399 -35.76 14.91 12.74
CA ALA A 399 -35.26 13.59 13.13
C ALA A 399 -36.22 12.47 12.69
N VAL A 400 -35.68 11.46 12.02
CA VAL A 400 -36.42 10.31 11.46
C VAL A 400 -35.79 9.01 11.96
N ALA A 401 -36.58 8.12 12.54
CA ALA A 401 -36.12 6.79 12.94
C ALA A 401 -36.41 5.77 11.84
N LEU A 402 -35.39 5.06 11.37
CA LEU A 402 -35.51 3.91 10.48
C LEU A 402 -35.40 2.64 11.32
N ILE A 403 -36.51 1.91 11.47
CA ILE A 403 -36.60 0.79 12.42
C ILE A 403 -36.82 -0.52 11.68
N GLY A 404 -35.97 -1.52 11.90
CA GLY A 404 -36.11 -2.84 11.26
C GLY A 404 -34.94 -3.78 11.56
N GLY A 405 -35.07 -5.05 11.16
CA GLY A 405 -34.00 -6.03 11.30
C GLY A 405 -32.77 -5.70 10.44
N ALA A 406 -31.58 -6.08 10.92
CA ALA A 406 -30.32 -5.90 10.22
C ALA A 406 -30.31 -6.63 8.85
N GLY A 407 -29.70 -6.01 7.84
CA GLY A 407 -29.56 -6.57 6.49
C GLY A 407 -30.81 -6.44 5.60
N GLY A 408 -31.85 -5.72 6.04
CA GLY A 408 -33.09 -5.48 5.27
C GLY A 408 -33.19 -4.07 4.66
N GLY A 409 -34.40 -3.68 4.26
CA GLY A 409 -34.67 -2.39 3.58
C GLY A 409 -34.27 -1.15 4.37
N ARG A 410 -34.16 -1.25 5.70
CA ARG A 410 -33.61 -0.21 6.59
C ARG A 410 -32.20 0.19 6.20
N ASP A 411 -31.32 -0.80 6.05
CA ASP A 411 -29.90 -0.58 5.72
C ASP A 411 -29.76 -0.13 4.27
N THR A 412 -30.59 -0.68 3.38
CA THR A 412 -30.67 -0.28 1.97
C THR A 412 -31.02 1.21 1.84
N LEU A 413 -32.09 1.66 2.51
CA LEU A 413 -32.48 3.08 2.49
C LEU A 413 -31.40 3.96 3.12
N GLY A 414 -30.81 3.53 4.24
CA GLY A 414 -29.69 4.25 4.86
C GLY A 414 -28.49 4.40 3.93
N ARG A 415 -28.12 3.35 3.19
CA ARG A 415 -27.05 3.40 2.18
C ARG A 415 -27.39 4.32 1.02
N ILE A 416 -28.65 4.37 0.57
CA ILE A 416 -29.09 5.30 -0.49
C ILE A 416 -28.98 6.75 -0.01
N LEU A 417 -29.56 7.07 1.15
CA LEU A 417 -29.53 8.43 1.73
C LEU A 417 -28.11 8.87 2.08
N GLY A 418 -27.26 7.95 2.53
CA GLY A 418 -25.84 8.16 2.81
C GLY A 418 -24.94 8.12 1.58
N ARG A 419 -25.51 7.98 0.37
CA ARG A 419 -24.80 7.92 -0.91
C ARG A 419 -23.75 6.79 -1.01
N GLN A 420 -23.98 5.69 -0.27
CA GLN A 420 -23.17 4.47 -0.29
C GLN A 420 -23.67 3.43 -1.30
N THR A 421 -24.85 3.66 -1.89
CA THR A 421 -25.32 2.91 -3.06
C THR A 421 -26.17 3.80 -3.93
N MET A 422 -25.95 3.74 -5.25
CA MET A 422 -26.58 4.63 -6.23
C MET A 422 -27.34 3.87 -7.32
N SER A 423 -27.38 2.54 -7.25
CA SER A 423 -28.07 1.66 -8.19
C SER A 423 -29.51 1.36 -7.75
N TYR A 424 -30.27 2.43 -7.52
CA TYR A 424 -31.71 2.36 -7.21
C TYR A 424 -32.55 2.81 -8.43
N ALA A 425 -33.76 2.29 -8.56
CA ALA A 425 -34.77 2.82 -9.46
C ALA A 425 -35.67 3.84 -8.72
N GLY A 426 -36.36 4.70 -9.47
CA GLY A 426 -37.09 5.85 -8.92
C GLY A 426 -36.23 7.12 -8.82
N ARG A 427 -36.63 8.07 -7.98
CA ARG A 427 -35.90 9.34 -7.79
C ARG A 427 -35.77 9.71 -6.31
N VAL A 428 -34.57 10.10 -5.92
CA VAL A 428 -34.27 10.72 -4.62
C VAL A 428 -33.91 12.17 -4.88
N MET A 429 -34.72 13.10 -4.38
CA MET A 429 -34.52 14.54 -4.55
C MET A 429 -34.10 15.14 -3.21
N ILE A 430 -33.01 15.90 -3.21
CA ILE A 430 -32.63 16.80 -2.13
C ILE A 430 -33.04 18.20 -2.58
N ASP A 431 -34.08 18.74 -1.96
CA ASP A 431 -34.80 19.93 -2.42
C ASP A 431 -35.22 19.78 -3.90
N LYS A 432 -34.62 20.56 -4.81
CA LYS A 432 -34.93 20.54 -6.24
C LYS A 432 -33.96 19.70 -7.08
N GLU A 433 -32.90 19.16 -6.48
CA GLU A 433 -31.81 18.50 -7.19
C GLU A 433 -31.82 16.98 -6.97
N PRO A 434 -31.71 16.16 -8.03
CA PRO A 434 -31.59 14.70 -7.86
C PRO A 434 -30.29 14.33 -7.16
N LEU A 435 -30.35 13.45 -6.15
CA LEU A 435 -29.17 13.01 -5.39
C LEU A 435 -28.07 12.45 -6.32
N SER A 436 -28.44 11.72 -7.37
CA SER A 436 -27.50 11.16 -8.34
C SER A 436 -26.74 12.20 -9.18
N ALA A 437 -27.29 13.40 -9.36
CA ALA A 437 -26.68 14.47 -10.16
C ALA A 437 -25.63 15.30 -9.38
N ILE A 438 -25.74 15.31 -8.04
CA ILE A 438 -24.83 16.06 -7.16
C ILE A 438 -23.43 15.44 -7.21
N SER A 439 -22.36 16.25 -7.24
CA SER A 439 -20.98 15.74 -7.16
C SER A 439 -20.65 15.13 -5.78
N VAL A 440 -19.62 14.28 -5.72
CA VAL A 440 -19.14 13.70 -4.46
C VAL A 440 -18.61 14.78 -3.52
N GLU A 441 -17.86 15.75 -4.04
CA GLU A 441 -17.32 16.87 -3.26
C GLU A 441 -18.44 17.69 -2.61
N ARG A 442 -19.45 18.12 -3.37
CA ARG A 442 -20.57 18.89 -2.83
C ARG A 442 -21.40 18.06 -1.84
N ALA A 443 -21.74 16.82 -2.18
CA ALA A 443 -22.45 15.91 -1.27
C ALA A 443 -21.68 15.67 0.04
N SER A 444 -20.34 15.62 -0.02
CA SER A 444 -19.51 15.41 1.16
C SER A 444 -19.57 16.55 2.18
N HIS A 445 -20.03 17.74 1.79
CA HIS A 445 -20.21 18.87 2.69
C HIS A 445 -21.49 18.76 3.53
N PHE A 446 -22.56 18.23 2.96
CA PHE A 446 -23.88 18.25 3.59
C PHE A 446 -24.48 16.88 3.94
N ILE A 447 -23.84 15.75 3.56
CA ILE A 447 -24.26 14.39 3.96
C ILE A 447 -23.20 13.74 4.83
N GLY A 448 -23.51 13.35 6.06
CA GLY A 448 -22.70 12.46 6.90
C GLY A 448 -23.30 11.07 6.98
N TYR A 449 -22.48 10.02 6.86
CA TYR A 449 -22.92 8.64 6.92
C TYR A 449 -22.05 7.84 7.89
N ALA A 450 -22.68 7.09 8.77
CA ALA A 450 -22.04 6.09 9.62
C ALA A 450 -22.86 4.79 9.52
N GLY A 451 -22.30 3.78 8.86
CA GLY A 451 -22.96 2.50 8.61
C GLY A 451 -22.51 1.39 9.57
N PRO A 452 -23.09 0.18 9.41
CA PRO A 452 -22.74 -0.98 10.23
C PRO A 452 -21.33 -1.55 9.93
N GLU A 453 -20.80 -1.29 8.73
CA GLU A 453 -19.47 -1.71 8.32
C GLU A 453 -18.42 -0.68 8.78
N VAL A 454 -17.52 -1.08 9.68
CA VAL A 454 -16.43 -0.22 10.13
C VAL A 454 -15.24 -0.33 9.20
N GLU A 455 -14.94 0.75 8.48
CA GLU A 455 -13.77 0.88 7.61
C GLU A 455 -12.78 1.89 8.23
N ILE A 456 -11.69 1.36 8.82
CA ILE A 456 -10.61 2.15 9.41
C ILE A 456 -9.35 1.94 8.58
N ILE A 457 -8.72 3.04 8.17
CA ILE A 457 -7.46 3.03 7.44
C ILE A 457 -6.27 3.03 8.39
N ASN A 458 -5.12 2.56 7.91
CA ASN A 458 -3.89 2.59 8.69
C ASN A 458 -3.49 4.04 9.01
N GLY A 459 -3.07 4.29 10.24
CA GLY A 459 -2.72 5.63 10.74
C GLY A 459 -3.18 5.84 12.17
N SER A 460 -3.13 7.08 12.63
CA SER A 460 -3.61 7.42 13.97
C SER A 460 -5.15 7.41 14.05
N LEU A 461 -5.67 7.33 15.26
CA LEU A 461 -7.10 7.52 15.52
C LEU A 461 -7.56 8.92 15.07
N ARG A 462 -6.72 9.94 15.29
CA ARG A 462 -6.91 11.32 14.82
C ARG A 462 -7.06 11.36 13.30
N ASP A 463 -6.15 10.73 12.57
CA ASP A 463 -6.18 10.71 11.10
C ASP A 463 -7.46 10.12 10.55
N ASN A 464 -7.97 9.07 11.20
CA ASN A 464 -9.22 8.44 10.82
C ASN A 464 -10.43 9.34 11.14
N ILE A 465 -10.48 9.96 12.32
CA ILE A 465 -11.56 10.90 12.68
C ILE A 465 -11.57 12.10 11.73
N LEU A 466 -10.42 12.66 11.41
CA LEU A 466 -10.28 13.85 10.56
C LEU A 466 -10.32 13.55 9.06
N LEU A 467 -10.28 12.28 8.64
CA LEU A 467 -10.28 11.87 7.24
C LEU A 467 -11.36 12.60 6.39
N PRO A 468 -12.60 12.78 6.86
CA PRO A 468 -13.63 13.45 6.06
C PRO A 468 -13.43 14.97 5.89
N LEU A 469 -12.53 15.58 6.66
CA LEU A 469 -12.13 16.99 6.52
C LEU A 469 -10.96 17.18 5.56
N LYS A 470 -10.27 16.11 5.13
CA LYS A 470 -9.09 16.17 4.25
C LYS A 470 -9.47 16.46 2.78
N ARG A 471 -10.20 17.55 2.55
CA ARG A 471 -10.75 17.95 1.25
C ARG A 471 -10.21 19.29 0.73
N ARG A 472 -9.53 20.08 1.57
CA ARG A 472 -8.91 21.33 1.15
C ARG A 472 -7.68 21.05 0.31
N ARG A 473 -7.60 21.63 -0.89
CA ARG A 473 -6.37 21.57 -1.70
C ARG A 473 -5.31 22.50 -1.10
N PRO A 474 -4.13 21.99 -0.70
CA PRO A 474 -3.10 22.85 -0.14
C PRO A 474 -2.61 23.86 -1.18
N VAL A 475 -2.52 25.13 -0.79
CA VAL A 475 -2.02 26.20 -1.65
C VAL A 475 -0.50 26.17 -1.62
N VAL A 476 0.12 25.84 -2.76
CA VAL A 476 1.58 25.92 -2.92
C VAL A 476 1.96 27.40 -3.04
N LYS A 477 2.41 28.01 -1.94
CA LYS A 477 2.89 29.40 -1.94
C LYS A 477 4.28 29.47 -2.62
N PRO A 478 4.48 30.35 -3.61
CA PRO A 478 5.75 30.46 -4.34
C PRO A 478 6.91 31.08 -3.53
N ASP A 479 6.66 31.62 -2.33
CA ASP A 479 7.60 32.48 -1.59
C ASP A 479 8.57 31.75 -0.64
N LYS A 480 8.53 30.42 -0.52
CA LYS A 480 9.57 29.69 0.23
C LYS A 480 10.71 29.33 -0.73
N ALA A 481 11.96 29.43 -0.26
CA ALA A 481 13.11 28.84 -0.94
C ALA A 481 12.87 27.32 -1.02
N VAL A 482 12.29 26.88 -2.14
CA VAL A 482 11.94 25.48 -2.36
C VAL A 482 13.23 24.69 -2.49
N ASP A 483 13.37 23.65 -1.68
CA ASP A 483 14.49 22.71 -1.80
C ASP A 483 14.57 22.20 -3.25
N GLN A 484 15.78 22.08 -3.81
CA GLN A 484 15.96 21.62 -5.19
C GLN A 484 15.32 20.25 -5.41
N GLU A 485 15.31 19.40 -4.39
CA GLU A 485 14.67 18.10 -4.47
C GLU A 485 13.14 18.19 -4.55
N GLU A 486 12.53 19.06 -3.75
CA GLU A 486 11.09 19.31 -3.77
C GLU A 486 10.64 19.91 -5.11
N HIS A 487 11.39 20.87 -5.65
CA HIS A 487 11.12 21.42 -6.98
C HIS A 487 11.21 20.35 -8.07
N ARG A 488 12.23 19.48 -8.02
CA ARG A 488 12.39 18.37 -8.97
C ARG A 488 11.20 17.40 -8.88
N ARG A 489 10.76 17.04 -7.67
CA ARG A 489 9.60 16.16 -7.45
C ARG A 489 8.31 16.79 -8.00
N PHE A 490 8.11 18.09 -7.79
CA PHE A 490 6.97 18.84 -8.30
C PHE A 490 6.90 18.82 -9.85
N ILE A 491 7.99 19.19 -10.52
CA ILE A 491 8.07 19.18 -11.99
C ILE A 491 7.87 17.78 -12.54
N GLU A 492 8.48 16.77 -11.91
CA GLU A 492 8.37 15.40 -12.36
C GLU A 492 6.92 14.89 -12.15
N ALA A 493 6.25 15.21 -11.05
CA ALA A 493 4.83 14.88 -10.84
C ALA A 493 3.94 15.43 -11.97
N LEU A 494 4.12 16.70 -12.34
CA LEU A 494 3.40 17.32 -13.46
C LEU A 494 3.68 16.63 -14.81
N ARG A 495 4.94 16.28 -15.08
CA ARG A 495 5.32 15.57 -16.31
C ARG A 495 4.70 14.18 -16.40
N ALA A 496 4.58 13.45 -15.29
CA ALA A 496 3.83 12.20 -15.24
C ALA A 496 2.31 12.41 -15.15
N GLY A 497 1.80 13.62 -14.97
CA GLY A 497 0.35 13.85 -14.82
C GLY A 497 -0.21 13.38 -13.48
N ASN A 498 0.64 13.25 -12.47
CA ASN A 498 0.23 12.99 -11.09
C ASN A 498 -0.18 14.29 -10.39
N THR A 499 -0.81 14.17 -9.22
CA THR A 499 -0.99 15.32 -8.33
C THR A 499 0.37 15.88 -7.88
N PRO A 500 0.61 17.19 -8.03
CA PRO A 500 1.81 17.84 -7.53
C PRO A 500 1.67 18.27 -6.05
N LEU A 501 0.51 18.01 -5.44
CA LEU A 501 0.19 18.46 -4.09
C LEU A 501 0.94 17.61 -3.04
N PRO A 502 1.61 18.24 -2.06
CA PRO A 502 2.34 17.50 -1.04
C PRO A 502 1.39 16.75 -0.10
N PHE A 503 1.66 15.48 0.14
CA PHE A 503 0.86 14.66 1.05
C PHE A 503 0.95 15.15 2.50
N ALA A 504 2.13 15.58 2.94
CA ALA A 504 2.38 16.06 4.30
C ALA A 504 1.89 17.50 4.57
N ALA A 505 1.28 18.15 3.58
CA ALA A 505 0.65 19.45 3.79
C ALA A 505 -0.63 19.31 4.64
N ASP A 506 -1.13 20.44 5.11
CA ASP A 506 -2.42 20.49 5.78
C ASP A 506 -3.57 20.44 4.77
N TRP A 507 -4.35 19.35 4.83
CA TRP A 507 -5.52 19.09 3.98
C TRP A 507 -6.85 19.43 4.67
N ASN A 508 -6.81 19.85 5.93
CA ASN A 508 -8.03 20.09 6.71
C ASN A 508 -8.78 21.30 6.16
N ASP A 509 -10.07 21.10 5.88
CA ASP A 509 -10.98 22.16 5.45
C ASP A 509 -11.65 22.83 6.66
N TYR A 510 -10.96 23.81 7.25
CA TYR A 510 -11.49 24.58 8.39
C TYR A 510 -12.68 25.47 8.01
N GLU A 511 -12.56 26.22 6.90
CA GLU A 511 -13.59 27.18 6.44
C GLU A 511 -14.90 26.47 6.10
N GLY A 512 -14.83 25.30 5.45
CA GLY A 512 -16.02 24.55 5.08
C GLY A 512 -16.84 24.05 6.27
N VAL A 513 -16.22 23.89 7.46
CA VAL A 513 -16.91 23.55 8.71
C VAL A 513 -17.00 24.72 9.70
N GLY A 514 -16.68 25.94 9.28
CA GLY A 514 -16.79 27.15 10.10
C GLY A 514 -15.84 27.19 11.30
N LEU A 515 -14.60 26.71 11.12
CA LEU A 515 -13.56 26.74 12.15
C LEU A 515 -12.46 27.75 11.77
N ASP A 516 -11.92 28.44 12.78
CA ASP A 516 -10.89 29.47 12.60
C ASP A 516 -9.45 28.94 12.64
N GLY A 517 -9.26 27.62 12.75
CA GLY A 517 -7.94 26.97 12.75
C GLY A 517 -7.87 25.64 13.49
N GLU A 518 -6.65 25.19 13.77
CA GLU A 518 -6.39 23.88 14.40
C GLU A 518 -6.89 23.78 15.84
N GLU A 519 -6.77 24.84 16.65
CA GLU A 519 -7.26 24.83 18.04
C GLU A 519 -8.80 24.64 18.11
N ALA A 520 -9.53 25.33 17.24
CA ALA A 520 -10.98 25.19 17.13
C ALA A 520 -11.38 23.78 16.65
N LEU A 521 -10.56 23.15 15.80
CA LEU A 521 -10.74 21.76 15.38
C LEU A 521 -10.53 20.77 16.53
N GLU A 522 -9.53 20.98 17.38
CA GLU A 522 -9.32 20.13 18.56
C GLU A 522 -10.50 20.19 19.53
N GLN A 523 -11.00 21.39 19.82
CA GLN A 523 -12.20 21.56 20.64
C GLN A 523 -13.43 20.87 20.03
N ARG A 524 -13.55 20.92 18.70
CA ARG A 524 -14.63 20.23 17.97
C ARG A 524 -14.54 18.71 18.13
N VAL A 525 -13.36 18.14 17.97
CA VAL A 525 -13.13 16.70 18.16
C VAL A 525 -13.51 16.29 19.58
N LEU A 526 -13.08 17.04 20.59
CA LEU A 526 -13.42 16.76 21.98
C LEU A 526 -14.94 16.78 22.22
N SER A 527 -15.65 17.81 21.75
CA SER A 527 -17.11 17.92 21.86
C SER A 527 -17.85 16.74 21.23
N ILE A 528 -17.35 16.22 20.10
CA ILE A 528 -17.92 15.02 19.45
C ILE A 528 -17.67 13.78 20.30
N LEU A 529 -16.45 13.61 20.82
CA LEU A 529 -16.12 12.48 21.69
C LEU A 529 -16.94 12.49 22.98
N GLU A 530 -17.20 13.66 23.56
CA GLU A 530 -18.09 13.82 24.72
C GLU A 530 -19.54 13.47 24.38
N THR A 531 -20.03 13.91 23.21
CA THR A 531 -21.38 13.57 22.73
C THR A 531 -21.57 12.06 22.60
N LEU A 532 -20.56 11.37 22.02
CA LEU A 532 -20.53 9.91 21.87
C LEU A 532 -20.20 9.17 23.19
N GLY A 533 -19.76 9.90 24.21
CA GLY A 533 -19.39 9.35 25.52
C GLY A 533 -18.10 8.52 25.50
N CYS A 534 -17.16 8.86 24.61
CA CYS A 534 -15.88 8.18 24.42
C CYS A 534 -14.67 9.03 24.83
N ALA A 535 -14.88 10.26 25.29
CA ALA A 535 -13.78 11.17 25.66
C ALA A 535 -12.88 10.57 26.76
N ASP A 536 -13.47 9.88 27.74
CA ASP A 536 -12.70 9.28 28.83
C ASP A 536 -11.80 8.14 28.33
N GLU A 537 -12.27 7.27 27.43
CA GLU A 537 -11.42 6.23 26.84
C GLU A 537 -10.27 6.79 26.01
N ILE A 538 -10.49 7.90 25.28
CA ILE A 538 -9.40 8.58 24.57
C ILE A 538 -8.38 9.15 25.55
N TYR A 539 -8.85 9.72 26.64
CA TYR A 539 -7.97 10.23 27.69
C TYR A 539 -7.14 9.12 28.31
N GLU A 540 -7.74 7.97 28.63
CA GLU A 540 -7.02 6.80 29.16
C GLU A 540 -5.98 6.25 28.17
N LEU A 541 -6.29 6.19 26.87
CA LEU A 541 -5.29 5.86 25.84
C LEU A 541 -4.12 6.85 25.86
N GLY A 542 -4.39 8.13 26.08
CA GLY A 542 -3.37 9.16 26.23
C GLY A 542 -2.50 8.98 27.48
N LEU A 543 -3.09 8.55 28.59
CA LEU A 543 -2.36 8.21 29.81
C LEU A 543 -1.47 6.98 29.62
N ASP A 544 -1.93 6.00 28.85
CA ASP A 544 -1.19 4.77 28.56
C ASP A 544 -0.18 4.93 27.41
N ALA A 545 -0.23 6.04 26.67
CA ALA A 545 0.75 6.37 25.64
C ALA A 545 2.14 6.57 26.25
N LYS A 546 3.15 6.03 25.57
CA LYS A 546 4.57 6.18 25.97
C LYS A 546 5.05 7.60 25.69
N VAL A 547 5.82 8.15 26.63
CA VAL A 547 6.49 9.44 26.47
C VAL A 547 7.74 9.23 25.62
N ILE A 548 7.83 9.90 24.46
CA ILE A 548 8.95 9.78 23.50
C ILE A 548 9.63 11.14 23.35
N ALA A 549 10.97 11.16 23.21
CA ALA A 549 11.76 12.36 22.99
C ALA A 549 11.77 12.81 21.50
N PRO A 550 11.94 14.12 21.20
CA PRO A 550 12.05 15.24 22.13
C PRO A 550 10.67 15.73 22.61
N LEU A 551 10.58 16.06 23.91
CA LEU A 551 9.41 16.72 24.48
C LEU A 551 9.41 18.21 24.10
N PRO A 552 8.22 18.84 23.94
CA PRO A 552 8.12 20.29 23.80
C PRO A 552 8.73 21.03 25.00
N GLU A 553 9.21 22.25 24.78
CA GLU A 553 9.81 23.09 25.82
C GLU A 553 8.85 23.29 27.00
N GLY A 554 9.35 23.09 28.24
CA GLY A 554 8.57 23.16 29.47
C GLY A 554 7.54 22.03 29.68
N ALA A 555 7.43 21.03 28.80
CA ALA A 555 6.53 19.88 29.04
C ALA A 555 7.06 18.93 30.11
N ALA A 556 8.38 18.75 30.19
CA ALA A 556 9.01 17.89 31.19
C ALA A 556 8.78 18.41 32.63
N GLU A 557 9.02 19.71 32.85
CA GLU A 557 8.78 20.38 34.14
C GLU A 557 7.32 20.26 34.59
N ARG A 558 6.37 20.45 33.67
CA ARG A 558 4.93 20.30 33.96
C ARG A 558 4.51 18.86 34.31
N ILE A 559 5.15 17.86 33.70
CA ILE A 559 4.91 16.45 34.06
C ILE A 559 5.41 16.17 35.49
N ILE A 560 6.57 16.71 35.85
CA ILE A 560 7.13 16.59 37.21
C ILE A 560 6.26 17.32 38.22
N GLU A 561 5.80 18.54 37.93
CA GLU A 561 4.85 19.27 38.77
C GLU A 561 3.54 18.48 38.95
N ALA A 562 2.99 17.91 37.88
CA ALA A 562 1.80 17.07 37.95
C ALA A 562 2.02 15.82 38.82
N ARG A 563 3.20 15.19 38.76
CA ARG A 563 3.60 14.05 39.62
C ARG A 563 3.57 14.45 41.11
N GLU A 564 4.12 15.61 41.46
CA GLU A 564 4.09 16.12 42.83
C GLU A 564 2.65 16.37 43.32
N VAL A 565 1.79 16.91 42.44
CA VAL A 565 0.37 17.12 42.73
C VAL A 565 -0.37 15.80 42.97
N VAL A 566 -0.09 14.76 42.17
CA VAL A 566 -0.65 13.41 42.39
C VAL A 566 -0.25 12.88 43.77
N ALA A 567 1.04 12.94 44.11
CA ALA A 567 1.54 12.48 45.40
C ALA A 567 0.91 13.23 46.59
N ALA A 568 0.75 14.56 46.47
CA ALA A 568 0.10 15.39 47.47
C ALA A 568 -1.38 15.05 47.65
N GLU A 569 -2.14 14.87 46.56
CA GLU A 569 -3.57 14.53 46.62
C GLU A 569 -3.82 13.11 47.16
N LEU A 570 -2.97 12.13 46.80
CA LEU A 570 -3.04 10.78 47.39
C LEU A 570 -2.81 10.81 48.91
N THR A 571 -1.88 11.65 49.37
CA THR A 571 -1.62 11.82 50.80
C THR A 571 -2.79 12.49 51.50
N LYS A 572 -3.30 13.59 50.93
CA LYS A 572 -4.42 14.37 51.47
C LYS A 572 -5.72 13.56 51.59
N THR A 573 -6.02 12.72 50.59
CA THR A 573 -7.22 11.88 50.56
C THR A 573 -7.10 10.57 51.36
N LYS A 574 -5.96 10.35 52.03
CA LYS A 574 -5.62 9.09 52.73
C LYS A 574 -5.62 7.87 51.80
N LEU A 575 -5.32 8.10 50.52
CA LEU A 575 -5.23 7.10 49.46
C LEU A 575 -3.78 6.76 49.08
N ALA A 576 -2.78 7.26 49.82
CA ALA A 576 -1.37 6.94 49.59
C ALA A 576 -1.08 5.43 49.58
N GLY A 577 -1.85 4.63 50.32
CA GLY A 577 -1.75 3.16 50.29
C GLY A 577 -2.23 2.50 48.99
N LEU A 578 -2.80 3.25 48.04
CA LEU A 578 -3.21 2.72 46.73
C LEU A 578 -2.04 2.54 45.77
N ILE A 579 -0.92 3.25 45.97
CA ILE A 579 0.23 3.22 45.08
C ILE A 579 1.47 2.84 45.89
N GLU A 580 2.16 1.81 45.46
CA GLU A 580 3.50 1.51 45.94
C GLU A 580 4.51 2.23 45.03
N THR A 581 5.15 3.27 45.58
CA THR A 581 6.09 4.15 44.85
C THR A 581 7.37 3.41 44.47
N PHE A 582 8.00 3.82 43.38
CA PHE A 582 9.32 3.35 43.03
C PHE A 582 10.38 3.96 43.94
N ASP A 583 11.15 3.10 44.60
CA ASP A 583 12.24 3.45 45.50
C ASP A 583 13.40 2.50 45.20
N LEU A 584 14.59 3.06 45.00
CA LEU A 584 15.79 2.31 44.62
C LEU A 584 16.13 1.23 45.65
N GLU A 585 15.95 1.51 46.94
CA GLU A 585 16.34 0.63 48.05
C GLU A 585 15.23 -0.36 48.46
N ARG A 586 14.01 -0.19 47.93
CA ARG A 586 12.85 -0.99 48.32
C ARG A 586 12.34 -1.85 47.17
N TYR A 587 11.96 -3.08 47.50
CA TYR A 587 11.28 -3.98 46.57
C TYR A 587 9.81 -3.58 46.46
N ASN A 588 9.33 -3.33 45.24
CA ASN A 588 7.93 -3.02 44.97
C ASN A 588 7.16 -4.32 44.73
N ALA A 589 6.25 -4.68 45.64
CA ALA A 589 5.52 -5.94 45.56
C ALA A 589 4.49 -5.97 44.42
N ASN A 590 4.09 -4.81 43.93
CA ASN A 590 3.11 -4.64 42.85
C ASN A 590 3.77 -4.49 41.46
N ALA A 591 5.10 -4.48 41.38
CA ALA A 591 5.83 -4.54 40.12
C ALA A 591 6.28 -5.98 39.83
N THR A 592 6.51 -6.30 38.56
CA THR A 592 7.09 -7.58 38.15
C THR A 592 8.50 -7.75 38.70
N ILE A 593 9.01 -8.99 38.75
CA ILE A 593 10.42 -9.22 39.10
C ILE A 593 11.34 -8.52 38.10
N ALA A 594 11.00 -8.54 36.80
CA ALA A 594 11.78 -7.86 35.76
C ALA A 594 11.89 -6.35 35.99
N GLU A 595 10.78 -5.67 36.31
CA GLU A 595 10.77 -4.24 36.61
C GLU A 595 11.55 -3.92 37.90
N ASN A 596 11.47 -4.80 38.91
CA ASN A 596 12.27 -4.65 40.11
C ASN A 596 13.78 -4.87 39.86
N LEU A 597 14.17 -5.64 38.84
CA LEU A 597 15.57 -5.87 38.48
C LEU A 597 16.15 -4.71 37.66
N VAL A 598 15.47 -4.35 36.56
CA VAL A 598 15.95 -3.28 35.66
C VAL A 598 15.80 -1.90 36.30
N PHE A 599 14.70 -1.66 37.02
CA PHE A 599 14.37 -0.38 37.65
C PHE A 599 14.51 0.83 36.70
N GLY A 600 14.01 0.65 35.48
CA GLY A 600 14.07 1.62 34.40
C GLY A 600 13.15 1.24 33.24
N ALA A 601 12.85 2.21 32.38
CA ALA A 601 12.09 2.01 31.16
C ALA A 601 13.01 1.81 29.96
N MET A 602 12.57 1.00 28.99
CA MET A 602 13.32 0.77 27.75
C MET A 602 12.90 1.79 26.68
N ARG A 603 13.85 2.56 26.16
CA ARG A 603 13.59 3.58 25.11
C ARG A 603 13.14 2.96 23.79
N ASN A 604 13.65 1.76 23.48
CA ASN A 604 13.36 1.04 22.24
C ASN A 604 12.01 0.29 22.25
N GLY A 605 11.19 0.48 23.28
CA GLY A 605 9.88 -0.14 23.40
C GLY A 605 9.88 -1.62 23.80
N ARG A 606 11.04 -2.26 23.91
CA ARG A 606 11.25 -3.62 24.44
C ARG A 606 10.70 -3.77 25.86
N GLN A 607 10.25 -4.96 26.23
CA GLN A 607 9.90 -5.22 27.63
C GLN A 607 11.17 -5.46 28.47
N PRO A 608 11.19 -5.06 29.75
CA PRO A 608 12.30 -5.35 30.65
C PRO A 608 12.63 -6.84 30.74
N ALA A 609 11.63 -7.72 30.69
CA ALA A 609 11.83 -9.17 30.71
C ALA A 609 12.62 -9.67 29.49
N ASP A 610 12.29 -9.21 28.29
CA ASP A 610 12.99 -9.58 27.05
C ASP A 610 14.45 -9.14 27.09
N PHE A 611 14.70 -7.91 27.57
CA PHE A 611 16.05 -7.39 27.76
C PHE A 611 16.87 -8.27 28.70
N LEU A 612 16.32 -8.66 29.85
CA LEU A 612 16.97 -9.56 30.80
C LEU A 612 17.29 -10.95 30.22
N LEU A 613 16.47 -11.44 29.28
CA LEU A 613 16.62 -12.78 28.69
C LEU A 613 17.52 -12.82 27.47
N GLU A 614 17.55 -11.76 26.66
CA GLU A 614 18.26 -11.71 25.38
C GLU A 614 19.62 -11.03 25.48
N ASP A 615 19.75 -10.03 26.34
CA ASP A 615 20.93 -9.18 26.36
C ASP A 615 22.10 -9.84 27.11
N PRO A 616 23.30 -9.96 26.50
CA PRO A 616 24.44 -10.60 27.15
C PRO A 616 24.89 -9.92 28.45
N TYR A 617 24.78 -8.60 28.53
CA TYR A 617 25.13 -7.87 29.74
C TYR A 617 24.11 -8.16 30.84
N ALA A 618 22.82 -8.07 30.52
CA ALA A 618 21.78 -8.32 31.50
C ALA A 618 21.85 -9.75 32.07
N ARG A 619 22.12 -10.73 31.21
CA ARG A 619 22.37 -12.13 31.64
C ARG A 619 23.61 -12.25 32.53
N SER A 620 24.69 -11.53 32.24
CA SER A 620 25.89 -11.56 33.08
C SER A 620 25.61 -11.06 34.51
N VAL A 621 24.72 -10.08 34.67
CA VAL A 621 24.31 -9.57 35.99
C VAL A 621 23.45 -10.60 36.74
N LEU A 622 22.51 -11.25 36.06
CA LEU A 622 21.71 -12.34 36.66
C LEU A 622 22.61 -13.49 37.12
N GLN A 623 23.62 -13.85 36.34
CA GLN A 623 24.60 -14.88 36.69
C GLN A 623 25.50 -14.46 37.85
N ALA A 624 26.02 -13.24 37.84
CA ALA A 624 26.89 -12.71 38.89
C ALA A 624 26.19 -12.68 40.26
N GLU A 625 24.89 -12.39 40.29
CA GLU A 625 24.06 -12.38 41.51
C GLU A 625 23.38 -13.74 41.78
N ALA A 626 23.71 -14.75 40.96
CA ALA A 626 23.23 -16.13 40.99
C ALA A 626 21.70 -16.30 40.90
N LEU A 627 21.00 -15.37 40.24
CA LEU A 627 19.53 -15.32 40.18
C LEU A 627 18.90 -16.35 39.23
N ASP A 628 19.66 -16.91 38.28
CA ASP A 628 19.13 -17.82 37.25
C ASP A 628 18.41 -19.05 37.82
N GLU A 629 19.02 -19.74 38.78
CA GLU A 629 18.47 -20.96 39.38
C GLU A 629 17.23 -20.67 40.27
N PRO A 630 17.25 -19.69 41.20
CA PRO A 630 16.06 -19.30 41.95
C PRO A 630 14.89 -18.86 41.06
N LEU A 631 15.15 -18.11 39.99
CA LEU A 631 14.10 -17.67 39.06
C LEU A 631 13.53 -18.86 38.27
N ALA A 632 14.38 -19.78 37.82
CA ALA A 632 13.92 -21.00 37.16
C ALA A 632 13.08 -21.89 38.10
N GLU A 633 13.44 -21.99 39.39
CA GLU A 633 12.65 -22.72 40.39
C GLU A 633 11.26 -22.08 40.58
N ILE A 634 11.19 -20.75 40.68
CA ILE A 634 9.92 -20.03 40.75
C ILE A 634 9.09 -20.29 39.50
N GLY A 635 9.69 -20.16 38.31
CA GLY A 635 9.03 -20.47 37.04
C GLY A 635 8.46 -21.89 37.01
N GLY A 636 9.22 -22.86 37.49
CA GLY A 636 8.78 -24.25 37.53
C GLY A 636 7.60 -24.49 38.48
N ARG A 637 7.59 -23.80 39.63
CA ARG A 637 6.45 -23.81 40.56
C ARG A 637 5.22 -23.14 39.93
N ILE A 638 5.39 -21.99 39.27
CA ILE A 638 4.31 -21.31 38.55
C ILE A 638 3.70 -22.25 37.50
N ALA A 639 4.53 -22.84 36.63
CA ALA A 639 4.06 -23.74 35.57
C ALA A 639 3.30 -24.94 36.15
N SER A 640 3.87 -25.61 37.16
CA SER A 640 3.25 -26.78 37.80
C SER A 640 1.92 -26.45 38.46
N THR A 641 1.86 -25.35 39.22
CA THR A 641 0.67 -24.94 39.97
C THR A 641 -0.45 -24.45 39.04
N LEU A 642 -0.14 -23.72 37.97
CA LEU A 642 -1.16 -23.23 37.03
C LEU A 642 -1.74 -24.36 36.18
N VAL A 643 -0.90 -25.29 35.72
CA VAL A 643 -1.37 -26.49 35.00
C VAL A 643 -2.30 -27.32 35.90
N GLU A 644 -1.99 -27.43 37.20
CA GLU A 644 -2.85 -28.11 38.17
C GLU A 644 -4.17 -27.37 38.43
N ILE A 645 -4.12 -26.05 38.66
CA ILE A 645 -5.31 -25.22 38.96
C ILE A 645 -6.27 -25.16 37.76
N PHE A 646 -5.74 -25.10 36.54
CA PHE A 646 -6.53 -24.92 35.32
C PHE A 646 -6.68 -26.20 34.49
N ALA A 647 -6.34 -27.36 35.07
CA ALA A 647 -6.52 -28.66 34.44
C ALA A 647 -7.98 -28.86 34.02
N GLY A 648 -8.22 -29.12 32.73
CA GLY A 648 -9.54 -29.41 32.17
C GLY A 648 -10.36 -28.20 31.71
N LEU A 649 -9.82 -26.97 31.72
CA LEU A 649 -10.47 -25.82 31.08
C LEU A 649 -10.19 -25.75 29.57
N PRO A 650 -11.13 -25.25 28.75
CA PRO A 650 -10.89 -24.97 27.33
C PRO A 650 -9.80 -23.89 27.14
N GLN A 651 -9.07 -23.94 26.03
CA GLN A 651 -8.13 -22.87 25.65
C GLN A 651 -8.85 -21.52 25.53
N GLY A 652 -8.20 -20.45 25.99
CA GLY A 652 -8.78 -19.08 25.97
C GLY A 652 -9.86 -18.83 27.03
N HIS A 653 -9.95 -19.68 28.07
CA HIS A 653 -10.90 -19.44 29.16
C HIS A 653 -10.55 -18.14 29.91
N VAL A 654 -11.54 -17.26 30.11
CA VAL A 654 -11.41 -15.91 30.70
C VAL A 654 -10.72 -15.91 32.08
N LEU A 655 -10.83 -17.01 32.84
CA LEU A 655 -10.15 -17.14 34.12
C LEU A 655 -8.62 -17.22 33.99
N PHE A 656 -8.09 -17.84 32.93
CA PHE A 656 -6.65 -17.94 32.70
C PHE A 656 -6.06 -16.60 32.25
N GLU A 657 -6.76 -15.85 31.39
CA GLU A 657 -6.33 -14.52 30.93
C GLU A 657 -6.10 -13.53 32.09
N ARG A 658 -6.85 -13.67 33.19
CA ARG A 658 -6.69 -12.86 34.40
C ARG A 658 -5.36 -13.13 35.14
N TYR A 659 -4.73 -14.27 34.91
CA TYR A 659 -3.44 -14.68 35.48
C TYR A 659 -2.26 -14.51 34.51
N ALA A 660 -2.43 -13.91 33.34
CA ALA A 660 -1.36 -13.79 32.35
C ALA A 660 -0.10 -13.10 32.91
N PHE A 661 1.08 -13.67 32.63
CA PHE A 661 2.40 -13.28 33.16
C PHE A 661 3.15 -12.26 32.28
N GLY A 662 2.50 -11.71 31.25
CA GLY A 662 3.17 -10.94 30.20
C GLY A 662 3.83 -11.86 29.16
N GLY A 663 3.57 -11.60 27.88
CA GLY A 663 3.98 -12.47 26.76
C GLY A 663 2.90 -13.49 26.33
N GLU A 664 3.13 -14.15 25.18
CA GLU A 664 2.28 -15.21 24.61
C GLU A 664 2.49 -16.55 25.34
N VAL A 665 2.09 -16.63 26.61
CA VAL A 665 2.13 -17.89 27.38
C VAL A 665 0.72 -18.47 27.47
N ASP A 666 0.49 -19.60 26.81
CA ASP A 666 -0.76 -20.36 26.89
C ASP A 666 -0.63 -21.59 27.80
N LEU A 667 -1.76 -22.25 28.05
CA LEU A 667 -1.84 -23.45 28.90
C LEU A 667 -1.05 -24.63 28.31
N GLU A 668 -0.89 -24.71 26.99
CA GLU A 668 -0.18 -25.78 26.31
C GLU A 668 1.33 -25.68 26.61
N LYS A 669 1.89 -24.49 26.42
CA LYS A 669 3.29 -24.20 26.73
C LYS A 669 3.62 -24.38 28.21
N LEU A 670 2.71 -23.99 29.12
CA LEU A 670 2.89 -24.28 30.54
C LEU A 670 2.87 -25.79 30.84
N GLY A 671 2.04 -26.55 30.13
CA GLY A 671 1.98 -28.01 30.19
C GLY A 671 3.31 -28.65 29.75
N GLU A 672 3.87 -28.21 28.62
CA GLU A 672 5.16 -28.67 28.12
C GLU A 672 6.29 -28.43 29.14
N LEU A 673 6.33 -27.24 29.74
CA LEU A 673 7.31 -26.89 30.77
C LEU A 673 7.15 -27.74 32.04
N ALA A 674 5.92 -27.96 32.50
CA ALA A 674 5.65 -28.81 33.67
C ALA A 674 6.03 -30.28 33.40
N GLU A 675 5.77 -30.80 32.20
CA GLU A 675 6.19 -32.15 31.81
C GLU A 675 7.70 -32.29 31.66
N ALA A 676 8.37 -31.29 31.09
CA ALA A 676 9.82 -31.25 30.98
C ALA A 676 10.46 -31.31 32.38
N LEU A 677 9.92 -30.57 33.34
CA LEU A 677 10.36 -30.61 34.74
C LEU A 677 10.06 -31.95 35.43
N ARG A 678 8.94 -32.60 35.13
CA ARG A 678 8.62 -33.95 35.66
C ARG A 678 9.59 -35.03 35.16
N ARG A 679 10.05 -34.91 33.91
CA ARG A 679 10.97 -35.86 33.28
C ARG A 679 12.44 -35.58 33.59
N HIS A 680 12.75 -34.42 34.15
CA HIS A 680 14.11 -33.98 34.41
C HIS A 680 14.71 -34.66 35.65
N ASP A 681 15.95 -35.16 35.51
CA ASP A 681 16.72 -35.65 36.64
C ASP A 681 17.38 -34.47 37.36
N ARG A 682 16.99 -34.26 38.62
CA ARG A 682 17.48 -33.18 39.50
C ARG A 682 19.00 -33.16 39.69
N ARG A 683 19.73 -34.22 39.31
CA ARG A 683 21.19 -34.29 39.37
C ARG A 683 21.90 -33.74 38.13
N SER A 684 21.16 -33.47 37.06
CA SER A 684 21.68 -32.92 35.80
C SER A 684 21.23 -31.47 35.62
N PRO A 685 22.00 -30.60 34.93
CA PRO A 685 21.55 -29.25 34.60
C PRO A 685 20.27 -29.30 33.75
N LEU A 686 19.41 -28.29 33.88
CA LEU A 686 18.25 -28.13 33.02
C LEU A 686 18.68 -27.82 31.59
N ASP A 687 17.87 -28.22 30.62
CA ASP A 687 18.08 -27.78 29.24
C ASP A 687 18.08 -26.25 29.18
N PRO A 688 19.09 -25.60 28.55
CA PRO A 688 19.19 -24.14 28.54
C PRO A 688 17.95 -23.43 27.97
N THR A 689 17.23 -24.07 27.05
CA THR A 689 15.99 -23.53 26.48
C THR A 689 14.87 -23.55 27.51
N VAL A 690 14.63 -24.69 28.15
CA VAL A 690 13.64 -24.84 29.23
C VAL A 690 13.95 -23.92 30.40
N GLN A 691 15.21 -23.85 30.83
CA GLN A 691 15.62 -22.95 31.91
C GLN A 691 15.30 -21.49 31.57
N ARG A 692 15.57 -21.05 30.34
CA ARG A 692 15.28 -19.69 29.89
C ARG A 692 13.78 -19.38 29.91
N GLU A 693 12.94 -20.32 29.49
CA GLU A 693 11.48 -20.15 29.51
C GLU A 693 10.92 -20.11 30.93
N LEU A 694 11.48 -20.89 31.87
CA LEU A 694 11.10 -20.83 33.28
C LEU A 694 11.51 -19.49 33.92
N VAL A 695 12.71 -19.00 33.61
CA VAL A 695 13.14 -17.66 34.05
C VAL A 695 12.22 -16.59 33.47
N ALA A 696 11.84 -16.68 32.19
CA ALA A 696 10.92 -15.75 31.57
C ALA A 696 9.57 -15.69 32.31
N LEU A 697 9.01 -16.86 32.67
CA LEU A 697 7.77 -16.95 33.44
C LEU A 697 7.90 -16.32 34.84
N ALA A 698 9.03 -16.52 35.51
CA ALA A 698 9.30 -15.90 36.80
C ALA A 698 9.50 -14.37 36.69
N LEU A 699 10.14 -13.88 35.62
CA LEU A 699 10.35 -12.45 35.41
C LEU A 699 9.03 -11.67 35.30
N GLY A 700 7.97 -12.29 34.78
CA GLY A 700 6.60 -11.76 34.72
C GLY A 700 5.79 -11.86 36.02
N TYR A 701 6.35 -12.45 37.08
CA TYR A 701 5.63 -12.72 38.32
C TYR A 701 5.40 -11.46 39.17
N VAL A 702 4.15 -11.28 39.62
CA VAL A 702 3.71 -10.28 40.60
C VAL A 702 2.98 -10.98 41.76
N GLU A 703 3.51 -10.87 42.97
CA GLU A 703 3.05 -11.66 44.13
C GLU A 703 1.58 -11.37 44.52
N PRO A 704 1.16 -10.12 44.74
CA PRO A 704 -0.24 -9.78 45.05
C PRO A 704 -1.26 -10.15 43.95
N LYS A 705 -0.83 -10.19 42.68
CA LYS A 705 -1.67 -10.53 41.52
C LYS A 705 -1.91 -12.04 41.43
N HIS A 706 -0.83 -12.83 41.48
CA HIS A 706 -0.91 -14.27 41.24
C HIS A 706 -1.14 -15.09 42.52
N ARG A 707 -0.83 -14.53 43.70
CA ARG A 707 -1.09 -15.11 45.03
C ARG A 707 -0.51 -16.51 45.25
N LEU A 708 0.70 -16.77 44.73
CA LEU A 708 1.37 -18.07 44.84
C LEU A 708 2.36 -18.15 46.01
N ASN A 709 2.64 -17.04 46.69
CA ASN A 709 3.56 -16.93 47.84
C ASN A 709 4.95 -17.53 47.57
N LEU A 710 5.53 -17.14 46.43
CA LEU A 710 6.79 -17.69 45.92
C LEU A 710 8.00 -16.81 46.22
N LEU A 711 7.80 -15.56 46.64
CA LEU A 711 8.89 -14.61 46.92
C LEU A 711 9.25 -14.53 48.40
N ASP A 712 10.42 -15.06 48.76
CA ASP A 712 11.00 -14.92 50.09
C ASP A 712 11.85 -13.64 50.26
N ILE A 713 12.21 -13.33 51.51
CA ILE A 713 13.00 -12.13 51.84
C ILE A 713 14.42 -12.22 51.25
N ALA A 714 14.99 -13.43 51.19
CA ALA A 714 16.33 -13.64 50.67
C ALA A 714 16.41 -13.29 49.18
N LEU A 715 15.46 -13.77 48.37
CA LEU A 715 15.39 -13.48 46.95
C LEU A 715 15.11 -12.01 46.68
N ARG A 716 14.21 -11.36 47.44
CA ARG A 716 13.99 -9.90 47.31
C ARG A 716 15.29 -9.11 47.52
N ARG A 717 16.11 -9.47 48.52
CA ARG A 717 17.41 -8.84 48.74
C ARG A 717 18.38 -9.07 47.57
N ARG A 718 18.36 -10.26 46.96
CA ARG A 718 19.20 -10.57 45.79
C ARG A 718 18.78 -9.76 44.58
N VAL A 719 17.47 -9.61 44.34
CA VAL A 719 16.93 -8.76 43.28
C VAL A 719 17.37 -7.30 43.47
N LEU A 720 17.33 -6.78 44.70
CA LEU A 720 17.81 -5.43 45.01
C LEU A 720 19.32 -5.24 44.80
N ARG A 721 20.13 -6.25 45.14
CA ARG A 721 21.58 -6.20 44.82
C ARG A 721 21.83 -6.22 43.31
N ALA A 722 21.12 -7.09 42.58
CA ALA A 722 21.20 -7.13 41.13
C ALA A 722 20.78 -5.81 40.49
N ARG A 723 19.75 -5.14 41.00
CA ARG A 723 19.35 -3.79 40.58
C ARG A 723 20.49 -2.78 40.70
N HIS A 724 21.20 -2.77 41.84
CA HIS A 724 22.37 -1.91 42.02
C HIS A 724 23.49 -2.25 41.04
N SER A 725 23.76 -3.54 40.82
CA SER A 725 24.73 -4.02 39.83
C SER A 725 24.34 -3.61 38.39
N PHE A 726 23.05 -3.64 38.06
CA PHE A 726 22.50 -3.16 36.79
C PHE A 726 22.76 -1.67 36.56
N LYS A 727 22.48 -0.83 37.57
CA LYS A 727 22.69 0.62 37.45
C LYS A 727 24.16 1.00 37.40
N THR A 728 25.01 0.31 38.17
CA THR A 728 26.43 0.66 38.35
C THR A 728 27.29 0.25 37.16
N TYR A 729 27.03 -0.92 36.57
CA TYR A 729 27.90 -1.53 35.57
C TYR A 729 27.32 -1.48 34.15
N LEU A 730 26.29 -0.66 33.89
CA LEU A 730 25.70 -0.54 32.56
C LEU A 730 26.74 -0.03 31.55
N PRO A 731 27.04 -0.75 30.46
CA PRO A 731 27.99 -0.30 29.45
C PRO A 731 27.53 1.00 28.81
N GLY A 732 28.46 1.92 28.52
CA GLY A 732 28.14 3.23 27.92
C GLY A 732 27.40 3.13 26.58
N GLU A 733 27.65 2.08 25.78
CA GLU A 733 26.94 1.80 24.52
C GLU A 733 25.43 1.51 24.73
N LYS A 734 25.03 1.12 25.94
CA LYS A 734 23.64 0.78 26.32
C LYS A 734 22.98 1.83 27.20
N ALA A 735 23.70 2.90 27.56
CA ALA A 735 23.16 4.00 28.35
C ALA A 735 21.96 4.67 27.67
N ASP A 736 21.91 4.64 26.33
CA ASP A 736 20.79 5.17 25.54
C ASP A 736 19.60 4.20 25.42
N GLU A 737 19.72 2.94 25.87
CA GLU A 737 18.65 1.95 25.78
C GLU A 737 17.76 1.87 27.04
N VAL A 738 18.34 2.11 28.22
CA VAL A 738 17.68 2.00 29.52
C VAL A 738 17.67 3.35 30.22
N GLU A 739 16.48 3.83 30.54
CA GLU A 739 16.29 5.05 31.31
C GLU A 739 15.85 4.71 32.74
N PHE A 740 16.77 4.83 33.70
CA PHE A 740 16.52 4.48 35.09
C PHE A 740 15.49 5.42 35.72
N TYR A 741 14.69 4.88 36.64
CA TYR A 741 13.70 5.69 37.35
C TYR A 741 14.40 6.69 38.30
N ASP A 742 14.23 7.98 38.00
CA ASP A 742 14.65 9.10 38.84
C ASP A 742 13.45 10.03 39.09
N PRO A 743 13.12 10.36 40.35
CA PRO A 743 12.00 11.25 40.65
C PRO A 743 12.21 12.70 40.15
N ALA A 744 13.45 13.11 39.84
CA ALA A 744 13.74 14.43 39.29
C ALA A 744 13.58 14.51 37.76
N ASP A 745 13.49 13.36 37.07
CA ASP A 745 13.43 13.30 35.62
C ASP A 745 12.09 12.75 35.10
N VAL A 746 11.79 13.05 33.84
CA VAL A 746 10.73 12.38 33.08
C VAL A 746 11.31 11.11 32.48
N ILE A 747 10.64 9.99 32.71
CA ILE A 747 11.07 8.67 32.23
C ILE A 747 10.58 8.47 30.80
N HIS A 748 11.45 8.64 29.81
CA HIS A 748 11.12 8.30 28.42
C HIS A 748 10.94 6.79 28.23
N GLY A 749 10.01 6.40 27.36
CA GLY A 749 9.64 4.99 27.13
C GLY A 749 8.64 4.43 28.15
N ALA A 750 8.43 5.09 29.29
CA ALA A 750 7.33 4.83 30.21
C ALA A 750 6.05 5.56 29.77
N SER A 751 4.89 5.09 30.23
CA SER A 751 3.61 5.76 29.96
C SER A 751 3.52 7.11 30.67
N VAL A 752 2.63 7.99 30.21
CA VAL A 752 2.29 9.23 30.94
C VAL A 752 1.78 8.89 32.34
N ARG A 753 0.95 7.84 32.47
CA ARG A 753 0.47 7.32 33.75
C ARG A 753 1.63 6.94 34.66
N ASP A 754 2.57 6.13 34.19
CA ASP A 754 3.73 5.71 34.99
C ASP A 754 4.59 6.90 35.44
N ASN A 755 4.74 7.90 34.57
CA ASN A 755 5.45 9.14 34.88
C ASN A 755 4.76 9.97 35.97
N LEU A 756 3.43 9.98 36.01
CA LEU A 756 2.65 10.72 37.02
C LEU A 756 2.57 9.99 38.35
N LEU A 757 2.37 8.68 38.31
CA LEU A 757 2.22 7.88 39.52
C LEU A 757 3.56 7.58 40.19
N PHE A 758 4.64 7.48 39.39
CA PHE A 758 5.97 7.07 39.82
C PHE A 758 5.93 5.84 40.75
N GLY A 759 5.12 4.84 40.37
CA GLY A 759 4.82 3.68 41.18
C GLY A 759 3.80 2.75 40.53
N ARG A 760 3.45 1.67 41.25
CA ARG A 760 2.46 0.67 40.80
C ARG A 760 1.23 0.69 41.69
N ILE A 761 0.05 0.55 41.08
CA ILE A 761 -1.22 0.49 41.80
C ILE A 761 -1.31 -0.86 42.53
N GLY A 762 -1.70 -0.83 43.80
CA GLY A 762 -1.80 -2.01 44.66
C GLY A 762 -2.85 -3.02 44.19
N PHE A 763 -2.46 -4.29 43.98
CA PHE A 763 -3.43 -5.35 43.70
C PHE A 763 -4.14 -5.77 45.00
N GLY A 764 -5.45 -5.51 45.09
CA GLY A 764 -6.26 -5.92 46.24
C GLY A 764 -7.18 -4.84 46.80
N VAL A 765 -7.08 -3.59 46.32
CA VAL A 765 -8.01 -2.53 46.70
C VAL A 765 -9.07 -2.35 45.60
N PRO A 766 -10.37 -2.55 45.91
CA PRO A 766 -11.45 -2.31 44.96
C PRO A 766 -11.44 -0.87 44.43
N ASP A 767 -11.69 -0.71 43.14
CA ASP A 767 -11.74 0.58 42.43
C ASP A 767 -10.44 1.42 42.50
N ALA A 768 -9.30 0.85 42.89
CA ALA A 768 -8.04 1.59 42.99
C ALA A 768 -7.65 2.22 41.66
N GLY A 769 -7.75 1.48 40.55
CA GLY A 769 -7.44 1.99 39.21
C GLY A 769 -8.29 3.21 38.84
N ARG A 770 -9.61 3.14 39.07
CA ARG A 770 -10.53 4.24 38.76
C ARG A 770 -10.24 5.49 39.60
N LYS A 771 -10.04 5.32 40.91
CA LYS A 771 -9.72 6.44 41.82
C LYS A 771 -8.38 7.08 41.48
N VAL A 772 -7.37 6.28 41.14
CA VAL A 772 -6.05 6.78 40.75
C VAL A 772 -6.13 7.52 39.41
N ALA A 773 -6.90 7.03 38.45
CA ALA A 773 -7.13 7.72 37.18
C ALA A 773 -7.83 9.08 37.37
N GLU A 774 -8.85 9.16 38.25
CA GLU A 774 -9.51 10.42 38.60
C GLU A 774 -8.54 11.44 39.20
N ILE A 775 -7.63 11.01 40.08
CA ILE A 775 -6.58 11.86 40.69
C ILE A 775 -5.54 12.29 39.65
N ALA A 776 -5.06 11.36 38.81
CA ALA A 776 -4.10 11.65 37.76
C ALA A 776 -4.65 12.67 36.75
N ARG A 777 -5.94 12.54 36.39
CA ARG A 777 -6.63 13.52 35.55
C ARG A 777 -6.73 14.89 36.22
N ALA A 778 -7.14 14.95 37.49
CA ALA A 778 -7.21 16.22 38.21
C ALA A 778 -5.84 16.90 38.33
N ALA A 779 -4.77 16.13 38.50
CA ALA A 779 -3.40 16.65 38.57
C ALA A 779 -2.91 17.18 37.21
N LEU A 780 -3.11 16.43 36.12
CA LEU A 780 -2.81 16.88 34.76
C LEU A 780 -3.59 18.16 34.41
N SER A 781 -4.83 18.26 34.86
CA SER A 781 -5.65 19.44 34.63
C SER A 781 -5.11 20.68 35.32
N ARG A 782 -4.65 20.56 36.58
CA ARG A 782 -3.98 21.66 37.29
C ARG A 782 -2.68 22.08 36.62
N ALA A 783 -1.94 21.14 36.04
CA ALA A 783 -0.70 21.40 35.29
C ALA A 783 -0.94 21.89 33.85
N GLY A 784 -2.20 22.03 33.41
CA GLY A 784 -2.55 22.47 32.05
C GLY A 784 -2.16 21.47 30.95
N LEU A 785 -2.13 20.17 31.26
CA LEU A 785 -1.70 19.10 30.37
C LEU A 785 -2.85 18.23 29.82
N ASP A 786 -4.12 18.53 30.13
CA ASP A 786 -5.28 17.78 29.63
C ASP A 786 -5.26 17.63 28.10
N ALA A 787 -5.07 18.74 27.39
CA ALA A 787 -5.05 18.75 25.92
C ALA A 787 -3.92 17.89 25.35
N ALA A 788 -2.77 17.84 26.03
CA ALA A 788 -1.64 17.02 25.60
C ALA A 788 -1.95 15.52 25.77
N ALA A 789 -2.59 15.12 26.88
CA ALA A 789 -3.04 13.74 27.09
C ALA A 789 -4.07 13.33 26.03
N TYR A 790 -5.06 14.18 25.73
CA TYR A 790 -6.01 13.92 24.66
C TYR A 790 -5.35 13.78 23.29
N ARG A 791 -4.39 14.65 22.94
CA ARG A 791 -3.63 14.55 21.68
C ARG A 791 -2.85 13.23 21.58
N LEU A 792 -2.21 12.80 22.67
CA LEU A 792 -1.52 11.51 22.71
C LEU A 792 -2.49 10.34 22.48
N GLY A 793 -3.65 10.36 23.14
CA GLY A 793 -4.69 9.34 22.94
C GLY A 793 -5.21 9.30 21.52
N LEU A 794 -5.45 10.46 20.91
CA LEU A 794 -5.84 10.60 19.51
C LEU A 794 -4.73 10.16 18.54
N ASN A 795 -3.46 10.27 18.91
CA ASN A 795 -2.33 9.84 18.08
C ASN A 795 -2.03 8.34 18.18
N THR A 796 -2.82 7.58 18.96
CA THR A 796 -2.70 6.12 19.05
C THR A 796 -2.84 5.47 17.68
N ASP A 797 -1.93 4.55 17.36
CA ASP A 797 -1.99 3.74 16.14
C ASP A 797 -3.16 2.75 16.23
N VAL A 798 -4.03 2.78 15.22
CA VAL A 798 -5.22 1.93 15.17
C VAL A 798 -4.89 0.54 14.60
N GLY A 799 -3.77 0.39 13.90
CA GLY A 799 -3.39 -0.79 13.15
C GLY A 799 -4.33 -1.11 11.98
N LEU A 800 -4.04 -2.19 11.25
CA LEU A 800 -4.84 -2.60 10.09
C LEU A 800 -6.31 -2.84 10.49
N ARG A 801 -7.23 -2.10 9.87
CA ARG A 801 -8.68 -2.15 10.13
C ARG A 801 -9.06 -1.91 11.59
N GLY A 802 -8.26 -1.15 12.33
CA GLY A 802 -8.55 -0.82 13.73
C GLY A 802 -8.34 -1.99 14.69
N ARG A 803 -7.51 -2.99 14.36
CA ARG A 803 -7.28 -4.18 15.19
C ARG A 803 -6.68 -3.87 16.57
N LEU A 804 -5.97 -2.75 16.71
CA LEU A 804 -5.37 -2.33 17.97
C LEU A 804 -6.34 -1.55 18.87
N LEU A 805 -7.52 -1.17 18.36
CA LEU A 805 -8.50 -0.42 19.13
C LEU A 805 -9.49 -1.33 19.87
N PRO A 806 -9.90 -0.95 21.09
CA PRO A 806 -11.08 -1.53 21.73
C PRO A 806 -12.33 -1.44 20.83
N LEU A 807 -13.21 -2.44 20.91
CA LEU A 807 -14.41 -2.54 20.07
C LEU A 807 -15.27 -1.27 20.07
N ARG A 808 -15.46 -0.64 21.24
CA ARG A 808 -16.23 0.59 21.40
C ARG A 808 -15.63 1.75 20.60
N LEU A 809 -14.31 1.96 20.68
CA LEU A 809 -13.62 3.00 19.91
C LEU A 809 -13.62 2.69 18.42
N ARG A 810 -13.50 1.43 18.04
CA ARG A 810 -13.61 0.99 16.64
C ARG A 810 -14.97 1.37 16.04
N LEU A 811 -16.07 1.12 16.77
CA LEU A 811 -17.44 1.47 16.35
C LEU A 811 -17.72 2.99 16.42
N MET A 812 -16.99 3.72 17.26
CA MET A 812 -17.11 5.17 17.40
C MET A 812 -16.56 5.92 16.18
N VAL A 813 -15.50 5.43 15.54
CA VAL A 813 -14.82 6.16 14.44
C VAL A 813 -15.76 6.59 13.30
N PRO A 814 -16.60 5.72 12.71
CA PRO A 814 -17.52 6.14 11.65
C PRO A 814 -18.54 7.20 12.10
N LEU A 815 -18.99 7.13 13.37
CA LEU A 815 -19.89 8.13 13.95
C LEU A 815 -19.20 9.48 14.09
N ALA A 816 -17.96 9.50 14.60
CA ALA A 816 -17.17 10.71 14.69
C ALA A 816 -16.88 11.31 13.30
N GLN A 817 -16.57 10.47 12.31
CA GLN A 817 -16.40 10.87 10.90
C GLN A 817 -17.66 11.50 10.30
N ALA A 818 -18.85 11.00 10.63
CA ALA A 818 -20.11 11.60 10.19
C ALA A 818 -20.36 12.96 10.85
N LEU A 819 -20.06 13.09 12.15
CA LEU A 819 -20.32 14.29 12.95
C LEU A 819 -19.33 15.43 12.71
N ILE A 820 -18.04 15.11 12.50
CA ILE A 820 -16.96 16.12 12.35
C ILE A 820 -17.18 17.06 11.16
N LYS A 821 -17.87 16.57 10.13
CA LYS A 821 -18.16 17.32 8.91
C LYS A 821 -19.18 18.45 9.06
N GLN A 822 -19.91 18.48 10.18
CA GLN A 822 -21.10 19.31 10.36
C GLN A 822 -22.06 19.29 9.15
N PRO A 823 -22.51 18.11 8.70
CA PRO A 823 -23.38 18.03 7.54
C PRO A 823 -24.81 18.46 7.89
N ASP A 824 -25.58 18.89 6.89
CA ASP A 824 -27.01 19.21 7.04
C ASP A 824 -27.89 17.96 7.17
N ILE A 825 -27.42 16.83 6.65
CA ILE A 825 -28.10 15.53 6.63
C ILE A 825 -27.17 14.48 7.22
N LEU A 826 -27.60 13.78 8.26
CA LEU A 826 -26.88 12.65 8.86
C LEU A 826 -27.67 11.36 8.73
N VAL A 827 -26.97 10.27 8.42
CA VAL A 827 -27.51 8.92 8.42
C VAL A 827 -26.61 8.07 9.31
N LEU A 828 -27.12 7.71 10.49
CA LEU A 828 -26.34 7.08 11.55
C LEU A 828 -26.97 5.74 11.94
N ASP A 829 -26.23 4.66 11.72
CA ASP A 829 -26.48 3.37 12.36
C ASP A 829 -25.87 3.36 13.75
N LEU A 830 -26.74 3.26 14.76
CA LEU A 830 -26.34 3.31 16.17
C LEU A 830 -26.39 1.93 16.83
N ASP A 831 -26.87 0.88 16.18
CA ASP A 831 -27.19 -0.38 16.87
C ASP A 831 -25.96 -1.01 17.52
N ALA A 832 -24.91 -1.26 16.73
CA ALA A 832 -23.70 -1.88 17.22
C ALA A 832 -23.01 -1.05 18.31
N PHE A 833 -23.00 0.28 18.17
CA PHE A 833 -22.38 1.19 19.13
C PHE A 833 -23.20 1.35 20.41
N ALA A 834 -24.52 1.43 20.30
CA ALA A 834 -25.44 1.54 21.42
C ALA A 834 -25.35 0.34 22.37
N ILE A 835 -25.16 -0.88 21.85
CA ILE A 835 -24.94 -2.09 22.66
C ILE A 835 -23.70 -1.97 23.56
N THR A 836 -22.68 -1.23 23.12
CA THR A 836 -21.46 -1.02 23.92
C THR A 836 -21.60 0.06 25.00
N CYS A 837 -22.72 0.80 25.00
CA CYS A 837 -22.93 1.93 25.90
C CYS A 837 -23.76 1.52 27.13
N ALA A 838 -23.41 2.06 28.30
CA ALA A 838 -24.17 1.84 29.54
C ALA A 838 -25.56 2.50 29.51
N ASP A 839 -25.71 3.63 28.81
CA ASP A 839 -26.98 4.35 28.62
C ASP A 839 -27.24 4.66 27.13
N PRO A 840 -27.85 3.71 26.39
CA PRO A 840 -28.19 3.87 24.97
C PRO A 840 -29.21 4.99 24.71
N ARG A 841 -30.19 5.19 25.60
CA ARG A 841 -31.22 6.22 25.44
C ARG A 841 -30.63 7.62 25.63
N GLY A 842 -29.76 7.80 26.62
CA GLY A 842 -29.02 9.03 26.82
C GLY A 842 -28.11 9.37 25.64
N LEU A 843 -27.47 8.37 25.02
CA LEU A 843 -26.69 8.57 23.79
C LEU A 843 -27.55 9.16 22.66
N ILE A 844 -28.71 8.55 22.37
CA ILE A 844 -29.61 9.03 21.31
C ILE A 844 -30.06 10.47 21.59
N ARG A 845 -30.38 10.81 22.85
CA ARG A 845 -30.74 12.18 23.23
C ARG A 845 -29.59 13.17 23.05
N ARG A 846 -28.35 12.80 23.43
CA ARG A 846 -27.16 13.65 23.22
C ARG A 846 -26.92 13.89 21.73
N ILE A 847 -26.99 12.84 20.90
CA ILE A 847 -26.86 12.97 19.44
C ILE A 847 -27.98 13.84 18.87
N GLY A 848 -29.23 13.62 19.28
CA GLY A 848 -30.37 14.44 18.86
C GLY A 848 -30.21 15.91 19.23
N SER A 849 -29.72 16.20 20.45
CA SER A 849 -29.43 17.56 20.90
C SER A 849 -28.28 18.20 20.12
N TYR A 850 -27.21 17.44 19.83
CA TYR A 850 -26.07 17.92 19.04
C TYR A 850 -26.44 18.22 17.58
N CYS A 851 -27.49 17.58 17.07
CA CYS A 851 -27.95 17.69 15.69
C CYS A 851 -29.33 18.36 15.55
N ASN A 852 -29.77 19.17 16.53
CA ASN A 852 -31.14 19.71 16.57
C ASN A 852 -31.49 20.60 15.35
N ASP A 853 -30.49 21.21 14.72
CA ASP A 853 -30.62 22.05 13.53
C ASP A 853 -30.44 21.28 12.21
N LYS A 854 -30.34 19.95 12.26
CA LYS A 854 -30.00 19.08 11.12
C LYS A 854 -31.11 18.08 10.82
N THR A 855 -31.04 17.48 9.64
CA THR A 855 -31.84 16.29 9.32
C THR A 855 -31.08 15.04 9.74
N VAL A 856 -31.63 14.23 10.65
CA VAL A 856 -30.96 13.03 11.16
C VAL A 856 -31.82 11.80 10.93
N PHE A 857 -31.28 10.83 10.21
CA PHE A 857 -31.81 9.48 10.08
C PHE A 857 -31.08 8.56 11.06
N LEU A 858 -31.82 8.04 12.04
CA LEU A 858 -31.30 7.11 13.03
C LEU A 858 -31.75 5.69 12.67
N LEU A 859 -30.82 4.84 12.28
CA LEU A 859 -31.06 3.42 12.01
C LEU A 859 -30.99 2.67 13.34
N LEU A 860 -32.11 2.05 13.71
CA LEU A 860 -32.28 1.36 14.98
C LEU A 860 -32.95 0.00 14.75
N THR A 861 -32.60 -1.01 15.53
CA THR A 861 -33.31 -2.30 15.56
C THR A 861 -34.44 -2.28 16.59
N ASP A 862 -34.23 -1.62 17.73
CA ASP A 862 -35.19 -1.54 18.83
C ASP A 862 -36.11 -0.31 18.72
N GLN A 863 -37.42 -0.54 18.60
CA GLN A 863 -38.44 0.51 18.60
C GLN A 863 -38.46 1.33 19.91
N GLY A 864 -38.08 0.73 21.03
CA GLY A 864 -38.04 1.38 22.34
C GLY A 864 -36.98 2.47 22.46
N LEU A 865 -35.94 2.43 21.62
CA LEU A 865 -34.92 3.48 21.52
C LEU A 865 -35.40 4.68 20.71
N ALA A 866 -36.39 4.49 19.83
CA ALA A 866 -36.97 5.54 18.98
C ALA A 866 -38.19 6.25 19.61
N ALA A 867 -38.45 6.07 20.91
CA ALA A 867 -39.65 6.59 21.56
C ALA A 867 -39.81 8.11 21.42
N ASP A 868 -38.70 8.85 21.59
CA ASP A 868 -38.65 10.31 21.60
C ASP A 868 -38.57 10.93 20.18
N ILE A 869 -38.58 10.10 19.12
CA ILE A 869 -38.46 10.56 17.72
C ILE A 869 -39.85 10.60 17.06
N PRO A 870 -40.28 11.75 16.49
CA PRO A 870 -41.64 11.91 15.99
C PRO A 870 -41.92 11.14 14.70
N GLU A 871 -41.00 11.14 13.73
CA GLU A 871 -41.18 10.47 12.44
C GLU A 871 -40.50 9.09 12.47
N LYS A 872 -41.26 8.04 12.11
CA LYS A 872 -40.78 6.65 12.15
C LYS A 872 -41.12 5.93 10.84
N ILE A 873 -40.13 5.25 10.28
CA ILE A 873 -40.27 4.37 9.13
C ILE A 873 -39.93 2.95 9.60
N ILE A 874 -40.92 2.07 9.62
CA ILE A 874 -40.79 0.71 10.13
C ILE A 874 -40.68 -0.25 8.94
N PHE A 875 -39.62 -1.06 8.94
CA PHE A 875 -39.31 -2.03 7.90
C PHE A 875 -39.66 -3.45 8.35
N ASN A 876 -40.33 -4.18 7.46
CA ASN A 876 -40.49 -5.63 7.55
C ASN A 876 -39.88 -6.27 6.29
N GLY A 877 -38.64 -6.76 6.40
CA GLY A 877 -37.84 -7.15 5.24
C GLY A 877 -37.56 -5.96 4.32
N ALA A 878 -38.00 -6.04 3.06
CA ALA A 878 -37.83 -4.98 2.06
C ALA A 878 -38.95 -3.92 2.07
N VAL A 879 -40.06 -4.17 2.78
CA VAL A 879 -41.25 -3.29 2.76
C VAL A 879 -41.19 -2.30 3.91
N ALA A 880 -41.45 -1.02 3.63
CA ALA A 880 -41.47 0.06 4.60
C ALA A 880 -42.91 0.55 4.87
N ARG A 881 -43.22 0.85 6.12
CA ARG A 881 -44.47 1.52 6.55
C ARG A 881 -44.12 2.80 7.31
N VAL A 882 -44.74 3.91 6.93
CA VAL A 882 -44.54 5.21 7.60
C VAL A 882 -45.58 5.36 8.71
N SER A 883 -45.12 5.60 9.94
CA SER A 883 -45.99 5.95 11.05
C SER A 883 -45.82 7.45 11.32
N ASN A 884 -46.82 8.24 10.91
CA ASN A 884 -46.81 9.69 11.11
C ASN A 884 -47.85 10.06 12.16
N LYS A 885 -47.46 10.80 13.21
CA LYS A 885 -48.41 11.28 14.24
C LYS A 885 -49.14 12.58 13.87
N GLY A 886 -49.09 12.98 12.59
CA GLY A 886 -49.72 14.19 12.08
C GLY A 886 -50.06 14.08 10.61
N GLY A 887 -51.21 13.49 10.31
CA GLY A 887 -51.76 13.34 8.96
C GLY A 887 -52.85 12.28 9.01
N SER A 888 -54.09 12.68 8.77
CA SER A 888 -55.27 11.81 8.78
C SER A 888 -55.02 10.52 7.99
N VAL A 889 -55.11 9.38 8.69
CA VAL A 889 -55.28 8.08 8.05
C VAL A 889 -56.67 8.09 7.44
N ASP A 890 -56.76 8.06 6.10
CA ASP A 890 -57.98 7.60 5.44
C ASP A 890 -58.12 6.11 5.80
N GLU A 891 -59.12 5.82 6.62
CA GLU A 891 -59.62 4.46 6.89
C GLU A 891 -60.26 3.91 5.61
N ALA A 892 -59.45 3.31 4.73
CA ALA A 892 -59.92 2.42 3.68
C ALA A 892 -58.76 1.50 3.26
N ASP A 893 -58.67 0.34 3.92
CA ASP A 893 -58.15 -0.95 3.42
C ASP A 893 -57.63 -1.86 4.56
N GLU A 894 -58.39 -1.98 5.65
CA GLU A 894 -58.30 -3.16 6.53
C GLU A 894 -59.39 -4.17 6.16
N GLN A 895 -59.20 -4.86 5.04
CA GLN A 895 -59.86 -6.13 4.73
C GLN A 895 -59.23 -6.74 3.46
N ASP A 896 -58.04 -7.34 3.58
CA ASP A 896 -57.82 -8.69 3.03
C ASP A 896 -56.47 -9.32 3.43
N GLU A 897 -56.48 -10.66 3.48
CA GLU A 897 -55.34 -11.60 3.57
C GLU A 897 -54.66 -11.85 4.94
N MET A 898 -55.33 -12.67 5.76
CA MET A 898 -54.66 -13.70 6.56
C MET A 898 -54.40 -14.94 5.68
N LEU A 899 -53.15 -15.26 5.39
CA LEU A 899 -52.70 -16.57 4.87
C LEU A 899 -51.89 -17.31 5.97
N PRO A 900 -52.14 -18.62 6.20
CA PRO A 900 -51.49 -19.39 7.27
C PRO A 900 -50.10 -19.92 6.85
N PRO A 901 -49.23 -20.33 7.80
CA PRO A 901 -47.87 -20.74 7.49
C PRO A 901 -47.76 -22.22 7.10
N ASN A 902 -46.86 -22.47 6.15
CA ASN A 902 -46.11 -23.71 5.86
C ASN A 902 -46.90 -24.99 5.54
N GLY A 903 -46.97 -25.30 4.24
CA GLY A 903 -47.11 -26.66 3.71
C GLY A 903 -45.98 -26.95 2.71
N ALA A 904 -45.05 -27.82 3.10
CA ALA A 904 -44.06 -28.39 2.19
C ALA A 904 -44.75 -29.30 1.16
N VAL A 905 -44.43 -29.15 -0.12
CA VAL A 905 -44.82 -30.09 -1.18
C VAL A 905 -43.55 -30.49 -1.97
N PRO A 906 -43.26 -31.80 -2.11
CA PRO A 906 -42.09 -32.27 -2.85
C PRO A 906 -42.34 -32.22 -4.36
N ILE A 907 -41.28 -31.91 -5.11
CA ILE A 907 -41.27 -31.93 -6.57
C ILE A 907 -41.23 -33.39 -7.05
N GLU A 908 -42.34 -33.88 -7.58
CA GLU A 908 -42.35 -35.09 -8.40
C GLU A 908 -41.86 -34.77 -9.83
N ALA A 909 -40.97 -35.63 -10.31
CA ALA A 909 -40.51 -35.67 -11.68
C ALA A 909 -41.60 -36.17 -12.63
N ARG A 910 -41.69 -35.60 -13.84
CA ARG A 910 -42.02 -36.35 -15.05
C ARG A 910 -41.70 -35.56 -16.34
N THR A 911 -40.85 -36.20 -17.14
CA THR A 911 -40.65 -36.16 -18.62
C THR A 911 -40.27 -34.86 -19.29
#